data_AF-A0A8C1FCQ4-F1
#
_entry.id   AF-A0A8C1FCQ4-F1
#
_cell.length_a   1.000
_cell.length_b   1.000
_cell.length_c   1.000
_cell.angle_alpha   90.00
_cell.angle_beta   90.00
_cell.angle_gamma   90.00
#
_symmetry.space_group_name_H-M   'P 1'
#
loop_
_entity.id
_entity.type
_entity.pdbx_description
1 polymer ?
#
loop_
_entity_poly.entity_id
_entity_poly.type
_entity_poly.pdbx_seq_one_letter_code
_entity_poly.pdbx_strand_id
1 'polypeptide(L)'
;PRLKCMFELFQHHHLHQQNHKSVIAIRREDVNVWERRAPLAPRHVKEITAAGHKVLVQPSNRRAIHERVRAVIQEDISEASLIIGVKRPPEEKVYPHKTYAFFSHTIKAQEANMGLLDDLLKKKVRLIDYEKMVDPNGYRIVAFGQWAGVAGMINILHGLGLRFLALGHHTPFMHIGMAHNYRNVSQAIQAVRDCGYEISLGLMPKSIGPLTFVFTGTGNVSKGAQDIFNELPCEYVEPHELKEVSESGEMTKVYGTVISRHHHLIRKSDRLYDPLEYEIHPELYTSHFRETVAPYTTCLINGIYWDPHTPRLLRRLDAQRLIRPVITASSSPDLGCPALPYNVEGNGILMCSIDNLPAQMPIEATEYFGDRLFPYIWEMAVITSNGKLTPKFEYIQKLRERRESEQILKKEGMKRVLLLGSGYVSGPVIEYLTRDAGTQVTVASNLLHQAEDMAAKYPNTIAVMLDITRQEGHLESLIKDHDIVISMLPYAFHPQVAKQCIKMKVNMVTASYLSPAMKELQKSAEDAGITIVNEIGLDPGIDHMLAMECIDQAKADGCTVESYSSFCGGLPAPECSDNPLRYKFSWSPYGVLLNTISPAIYLKDNQVISVPPGGALLDVTEPMDFMPGFNLEAFPNRDSTKYAEPYGIESACTLIRGTLRFRGFSSAMSGFVKLGLINTEPCPLLGHTASPVSWVWVYGSFFIILMKCSCLNENLTDWMTPIRLGMLSEEPVPHAETILAAVAKHLEAKLSFAKGERDMVIMRNDVGIRHPTGELETKHISLVVYGDPNGYSAMAKTVGYPAAIATRMVLNGELTTKGLVVPMTKSIYSPVLKRLQEEGLQCITKSTISE
;
A
#
# COMPACT_ATOMS: atom_id res chain seq x y z
N PRO A 1 44.41 10.15 -41.69
CA PRO A 1 43.57 11.38 -41.77
C PRO A 1 42.05 11.19 -41.60
N ARG A 2 41.50 9.96 -41.61
CA ARG A 2 40.08 9.68 -41.24
C ARG A 2 39.89 8.85 -39.97
N LEU A 3 40.95 8.56 -39.21
CA LEU A 3 40.86 7.91 -37.89
C LEU A 3 41.16 8.84 -36.70
N LYS A 4 41.60 10.09 -36.95
CA LYS A 4 41.86 11.07 -35.88
C LYS A 4 40.65 11.94 -35.52
N CYS A 5 39.59 11.94 -36.35
CA CYS A 5 38.35 12.68 -36.10
C CYS A 5 37.29 11.85 -35.34
N MET A 6 37.50 10.55 -35.18
CA MET A 6 36.58 9.66 -34.45
C MET A 6 36.97 9.48 -32.97
N PHE A 7 38.21 9.83 -32.60
CA PHE A 7 38.72 9.77 -31.24
C PHE A 7 38.48 11.05 -30.42
N GLU A 8 38.19 12.18 -31.08
CA GLU A 8 37.80 13.44 -30.41
C GLU A 8 36.28 13.56 -30.17
N LEU A 9 35.45 12.72 -30.83
CA LEU A 9 34.01 12.65 -30.59
C LEU A 9 33.62 11.72 -29.41
N PHE A 10 34.53 10.84 -28.98
CA PHE A 10 34.31 9.94 -27.83
C PHE A 10 34.82 10.47 -26.49
N GLN A 11 35.55 11.59 -26.47
CA GLN A 11 36.00 12.25 -25.23
C GLN A 11 35.15 13.45 -24.78
N HIS A 12 34.03 13.73 -25.46
CA HIS A 12 33.07 14.77 -25.04
C HIS A 12 31.71 14.23 -24.54
N HIS A 13 31.58 12.93 -24.28
CA HIS A 13 30.36 12.35 -23.69
C HIS A 13 30.56 11.62 -22.36
N HIS A 14 31.64 11.93 -21.64
CA HIS A 14 31.74 11.71 -20.20
C HIS A 14 32.40 12.91 -19.56
N LEU A 15 31.59 13.90 -19.18
CA LEU A 15 31.73 14.78 -18.00
C LEU A 15 30.73 15.93 -18.12
N HIS A 16 29.45 15.59 -18.01
CA HIS A 16 28.47 16.44 -17.37
C HIS A 16 27.48 15.52 -16.64
N GLN A 17 27.93 14.93 -15.54
CA GLN A 17 26.99 14.67 -14.44
C GLN A 17 26.56 16.05 -13.93
N GLN A 18 25.59 16.65 -14.61
CA GLN A 18 24.78 17.66 -13.95
C GLN A 18 23.99 16.90 -12.89
N ASN A 19 24.27 17.17 -11.62
CA ASN A 19 23.42 16.76 -10.51
C ASN A 19 22.05 17.43 -10.69
N HIS A 20 21.17 16.81 -11.47
CA HIS A 20 19.80 17.25 -11.62
C HIS A 20 19.06 17.02 -10.30
N LYS A 21 18.33 18.05 -9.83
CA LYS A 21 17.61 17.99 -8.55
C LYS A 21 16.54 16.89 -8.52
N SER A 22 15.85 16.66 -9.64
CA SER A 22 14.91 15.54 -9.83
C SER A 22 14.58 15.31 -11.32
N VAL A 23 13.98 14.15 -11.64
CA VAL A 23 13.61 13.72 -13.00
C VAL A 23 12.09 13.60 -13.13
N ILE A 24 11.49 14.34 -14.06
CA ILE A 24 10.06 14.36 -14.36
C ILE A 24 9.85 13.79 -15.77
N ALA A 25 8.81 12.98 -15.98
CA ALA A 25 8.44 12.47 -17.29
C ALA A 25 7.05 12.91 -17.73
N ILE A 26 6.94 13.39 -18.97
CA ILE A 26 5.67 13.54 -19.69
C ILE A 26 5.44 12.27 -20.51
N ARG A 27 4.41 11.52 -20.15
CA ARG A 27 4.01 10.29 -20.85
C ARG A 27 3.31 10.59 -22.18
N ARG A 28 3.37 9.63 -23.10
CA ARG A 28 2.63 9.60 -24.37
C ARG A 28 1.12 9.55 -24.17
N GLU A 29 0.39 10.25 -25.02
CA GLU A 29 -1.07 10.22 -25.11
C GLU A 29 -1.54 8.97 -25.87
N ASP A 30 -1.91 7.89 -25.15
CA ASP A 30 -2.27 6.61 -25.77
C ASP A 30 -3.71 6.12 -25.49
N VAL A 31 -4.53 6.88 -24.76
CA VAL A 31 -5.88 6.45 -24.34
C VAL A 31 -6.89 6.29 -25.49
N ASN A 32 -6.87 7.19 -26.49
CA ASN A 32 -7.71 7.12 -27.69
C ASN A 32 -7.12 8.01 -28.79
N VAL A 33 -7.68 7.92 -30.00
CA VAL A 33 -7.20 8.65 -31.18
C VAL A 33 -7.43 10.17 -31.12
N TRP A 34 -8.39 10.62 -30.29
CA TRP A 34 -8.76 12.03 -30.17
C TRP A 34 -7.94 12.79 -29.11
N GLU A 35 -7.30 12.07 -28.18
CA GLU A 35 -6.47 12.69 -27.14
C GLU A 35 -5.15 13.17 -27.72
N ARG A 36 -5.07 14.49 -27.90
CA ARG A 36 -3.90 15.19 -28.47
C ARG A 36 -3.29 16.19 -27.49
N ARG A 37 -3.83 16.30 -26.27
CA ARG A 37 -3.39 17.25 -25.24
C ARG A 37 -2.24 16.68 -24.43
N ALA A 38 -1.32 17.54 -24.03
CA ALA A 38 -0.27 17.21 -23.07
C ALA A 38 -0.61 17.83 -21.70
N PRO A 39 -0.05 17.30 -20.60
CA PRO A 39 -0.21 17.93 -19.28
C PRO A 39 0.57 19.25 -19.15
N LEU A 40 1.57 19.48 -20.01
CA LEU A 40 2.39 20.69 -20.00
C LEU A 40 2.73 21.13 -21.42
N ALA A 41 2.56 22.43 -21.67
CA ALA A 41 3.07 23.10 -22.88
C ALA A 41 4.61 23.28 -22.88
N PRO A 42 5.25 23.46 -24.05
CA PRO A 42 6.70 23.67 -24.19
C PRO A 42 7.28 24.74 -23.27
N ARG A 43 6.58 25.87 -23.07
CA ARG A 43 7.03 26.93 -22.16
C ARG A 43 7.21 26.46 -20.71
N HIS A 44 6.27 25.66 -20.20
CA HIS A 44 6.39 25.07 -18.86
C HIS A 44 7.60 24.14 -18.76
N VAL A 45 7.84 23.34 -19.80
CA VAL A 45 9.00 22.45 -19.86
C VAL A 45 10.31 23.24 -19.89
N LYS A 46 10.34 24.36 -20.60
CA LYS A 46 11.49 25.28 -20.62
C LYS A 46 11.76 25.86 -19.23
N GLU A 47 10.73 26.22 -18.48
CA GLU A 47 10.87 26.71 -17.10
C GLU A 47 11.36 25.62 -16.14
N ILE A 48 10.85 24.39 -16.25
CA ILE A 48 11.29 23.25 -15.42
C ILE A 48 12.76 22.93 -15.67
N THR A 49 13.17 22.90 -16.95
CA THR A 49 14.56 22.64 -17.33
C THR A 49 15.49 23.78 -16.92
N ALA A 50 15.04 25.04 -17.00
CA ALA A 50 15.78 26.20 -16.51
C ALA A 50 16.00 26.18 -14.99
N ALA A 51 15.07 25.60 -14.22
CA ALA A 51 15.20 25.41 -12.77
C ALA A 51 16.15 24.26 -12.36
N GLY A 52 16.75 23.55 -13.32
CA GLY A 52 17.76 22.50 -13.08
C GLY A 52 17.21 21.08 -12.97
N HIS A 53 15.95 20.85 -13.34
CA HIS A 53 15.32 19.53 -13.35
C HIS A 53 15.42 18.88 -14.74
N LYS A 54 15.57 17.56 -14.76
CA LYS A 54 15.57 16.77 -15.99
C LYS A 54 14.13 16.48 -16.39
N VAL A 55 13.75 16.83 -17.62
CA VAL A 55 12.43 16.49 -18.17
C VAL A 55 12.60 15.47 -19.29
N LEU A 56 11.97 14.30 -19.11
CA LEU A 56 11.83 13.27 -20.12
C LEU A 56 10.48 13.44 -20.82
N VAL A 57 10.45 13.29 -22.13
CA VAL A 57 9.21 13.34 -22.91
C VAL A 57 9.13 12.10 -23.78
N GLN A 58 8.10 11.27 -23.55
CA GLN A 58 7.84 10.16 -24.46
C GLN A 58 7.41 10.70 -25.84
N PRO A 59 8.00 10.16 -26.92
CA PRO A 59 7.57 10.48 -28.29
C PRO A 59 6.07 10.24 -28.46
N SER A 60 5.40 11.11 -29.20
CA SER A 60 3.98 10.99 -29.52
C SER A 60 3.73 11.60 -30.89
N ASN A 61 3.08 10.84 -31.78
CA ASN A 61 2.63 11.31 -33.08
C ASN A 61 1.23 11.95 -33.04
N ARG A 62 0.59 12.00 -31.86
CA ARG A 62 -0.75 12.55 -31.67
C ARG A 62 -0.74 13.96 -31.07
N ARG A 63 0.27 14.26 -30.25
CA ARG A 63 0.38 15.51 -29.50
C ARG A 63 0.27 16.73 -30.42
N ALA A 64 -0.58 17.69 -30.08
CA ALA A 64 -0.82 18.83 -30.97
C ALA A 64 0.38 19.80 -31.05
N ILE A 65 1.18 19.89 -29.99
CA ILE A 65 2.33 20.80 -29.90
C ILE A 65 3.64 20.02 -30.11
N HIS A 66 4.41 20.40 -31.14
CA HIS A 66 5.62 19.71 -31.58
C HIS A 66 6.92 20.52 -31.37
N GLU A 67 6.86 21.63 -30.63
CA GLU A 67 8.00 22.51 -30.41
C GLU A 67 9.15 21.79 -29.65
N ARG A 68 10.38 21.94 -30.15
CA ARG A 68 11.57 21.34 -29.52
C ARG A 68 12.03 22.21 -28.37
N VAL A 69 12.02 21.64 -27.17
CA VAL A 69 12.55 22.25 -25.94
C VAL A 69 13.73 21.44 -25.40
N ARG A 70 14.44 21.95 -24.38
CA ARG A 70 15.61 21.32 -23.74
C ARG A 70 15.28 20.02 -22.97
N ALA A 71 14.15 19.40 -23.24
CA ALA A 71 13.77 18.09 -22.70
C ALA A 71 14.44 16.95 -23.48
N VAL A 72 14.60 15.82 -22.81
CA VAL A 72 15.14 14.59 -23.43
C VAL A 72 13.98 13.78 -23.99
N ILE A 73 13.97 13.57 -25.30
CA ILE A 73 12.96 12.77 -25.98
C ILE A 73 13.43 11.30 -25.99
N GLN A 74 12.71 10.42 -25.29
CA GLN A 74 13.05 8.99 -25.19
C GLN A 74 11.83 8.13 -24.84
N GLU A 75 11.81 6.87 -25.29
CA GLU A 75 10.72 5.93 -25.00
C GLU A 75 10.70 5.48 -23.54
N ASP A 76 11.86 5.08 -23.00
CA ASP A 76 11.94 4.66 -21.61
C ASP A 76 11.91 5.88 -20.69
N ILE A 77 10.92 5.92 -19.80
CA ILE A 77 10.79 6.97 -18.78
C ILE A 77 10.92 6.42 -17.35
N SER A 78 11.44 5.21 -17.21
CA SER A 78 11.63 4.52 -15.93
C SER A 78 12.52 5.28 -14.95
N GLU A 79 13.42 6.13 -15.45
CA GLU A 79 14.27 7.01 -14.64
C GLU A 79 13.45 8.05 -13.85
N ALA A 80 12.29 8.48 -14.35
CA ALA A 80 11.51 9.53 -13.70
C ALA A 80 10.95 9.09 -12.35
N SER A 81 10.94 10.03 -11.39
CA SER A 81 10.28 9.84 -10.09
C SER A 81 8.81 10.27 -10.12
N LEU A 82 8.50 11.28 -10.94
CA LEU A 82 7.16 11.76 -11.23
C LEU A 82 6.84 11.58 -12.71
N ILE A 83 5.78 10.83 -13.00
CA ILE A 83 5.26 10.60 -14.36
C ILE A 83 3.90 11.31 -14.47
N ILE A 84 3.79 12.27 -15.38
CA ILE A 84 2.58 13.06 -15.59
C ILE A 84 1.93 12.74 -16.93
N GLY A 85 0.60 12.74 -16.96
CA GLY A 85 -0.21 12.54 -18.15
C GLY A 85 -1.60 13.14 -17.98
N VAL A 86 -2.29 13.45 -19.08
CA VAL A 86 -3.66 13.96 -19.00
C VAL A 86 -4.64 12.85 -18.57
N LYS A 87 -4.49 11.66 -19.16
CA LYS A 87 -5.37 10.51 -18.94
C LYS A 87 -4.59 9.33 -18.38
N ARG A 88 -5.33 8.36 -17.84
CA ARG A 88 -4.78 7.13 -17.26
C ARG A 88 -3.86 6.37 -18.24
N PRO A 89 -2.75 5.79 -17.76
CA PRO A 89 -1.94 4.86 -18.54
C PRO A 89 -2.63 3.50 -18.69
N PRO A 90 -2.30 2.70 -19.72
CA PRO A 90 -2.61 1.28 -19.74
C PRO A 90 -1.95 0.57 -18.54
N GLU A 91 -2.66 -0.37 -17.91
CA GLU A 91 -2.24 -1.09 -16.69
C GLU A 91 -0.86 -1.75 -16.86
N GLU A 92 -0.64 -2.42 -17.99
CA GLU A 92 0.63 -3.08 -18.34
C GLU A 92 1.83 -2.11 -18.39
N LYS A 93 1.57 -0.83 -18.67
CA LYS A 93 2.62 0.19 -18.82
C LYS A 93 2.85 0.99 -17.54
N VAL A 94 2.25 0.59 -16.42
CA VAL A 94 2.49 1.20 -15.11
C VAL A 94 3.79 0.68 -14.53
N TYR A 95 4.73 1.58 -14.23
CA TYR A 95 5.97 1.25 -13.53
C TYR A 95 5.73 1.16 -12.02
N PRO A 96 6.24 0.12 -11.35
CA PRO A 96 6.10 -0.02 -9.90
C PRO A 96 6.92 1.00 -9.13
N HIS A 97 6.47 1.34 -7.92
CA HIS A 97 7.14 2.25 -6.99
C HIS A 97 7.37 3.68 -7.51
N LYS A 98 6.55 4.14 -8.46
CA LYS A 98 6.61 5.50 -9.01
C LYS A 98 5.51 6.41 -8.48
N THR A 99 5.66 7.71 -8.69
CA THR A 99 4.55 8.68 -8.51
C THR A 99 3.95 9.00 -9.87
N TYR A 100 2.63 8.87 -9.99
CA TYR A 100 1.88 9.23 -11.19
C TYR A 100 0.91 10.36 -10.90
N ALA A 101 0.75 11.29 -11.85
CA ALA A 101 -0.29 12.31 -11.80
C ALA A 101 -1.11 12.33 -13.10
N PHE A 102 -2.42 12.09 -13.00
CA PHE A 102 -3.38 12.08 -14.11
C PHE A 102 -4.84 12.09 -13.60
N PHE A 103 -5.82 12.31 -14.49
CA PHE A 103 -7.23 12.09 -14.16
C PHE A 103 -7.54 10.60 -14.10
N SER A 104 -7.64 10.05 -12.89
CA SER A 104 -7.84 8.60 -12.72
C SER A 104 -9.30 8.17 -12.86
N HIS A 105 -10.24 9.07 -12.55
CA HIS A 105 -11.69 8.81 -12.44
C HIS A 105 -12.06 7.69 -11.43
N THR A 106 -11.12 7.26 -10.59
CA THR A 106 -11.33 6.21 -9.57
C THR A 106 -12.22 6.68 -8.42
N ILE A 107 -12.17 7.98 -8.07
CA ILE A 107 -13.06 8.61 -7.07
C ILE A 107 -14.55 8.41 -7.38
N LYS A 108 -14.91 8.27 -8.67
CA LYS A 108 -16.29 8.06 -9.10
C LYS A 108 -16.73 6.59 -9.02
N ALA A 109 -15.88 5.71 -8.48
CA ALA A 109 -16.10 4.26 -8.38
C ALA A 109 -16.55 3.62 -9.70
N GLN A 110 -16.07 4.15 -10.84
CA GLN A 110 -16.42 3.62 -12.14
C GLN A 110 -15.74 2.26 -12.34
N GLU A 111 -16.54 1.21 -12.57
CA GLU A 111 -16.10 -0.18 -12.72
C GLU A 111 -14.91 -0.34 -13.67
N ALA A 112 -14.95 0.37 -14.81
CA ALA A 112 -13.89 0.37 -15.82
C ALA A 112 -12.52 0.93 -15.35
N ASN A 113 -12.44 1.56 -14.17
CA ASN A 113 -11.21 2.13 -13.59
C ASN A 113 -10.73 1.36 -12.35
N MET A 114 -11.48 0.36 -11.87
CA MET A 114 -11.13 -0.35 -10.64
C MET A 114 -9.93 -1.29 -10.83
N GLY A 115 -9.82 -1.98 -11.97
CA GLY A 115 -8.65 -2.82 -12.28
C GLY A 115 -7.32 -2.05 -12.29
N LEU A 116 -7.34 -0.82 -12.83
CA LEU A 116 -6.19 0.08 -12.74
C LEU A 116 -5.87 0.44 -11.29
N LEU A 117 -6.88 0.77 -10.47
CA LEU A 117 -6.65 1.09 -9.05
C LEU A 117 -5.99 -0.08 -8.33
N ASP A 118 -6.46 -1.30 -8.55
CA ASP A 118 -5.89 -2.52 -7.98
C ASP A 118 -4.43 -2.72 -8.44
N ASP A 119 -4.14 -2.48 -9.73
CA ASP A 119 -2.78 -2.57 -10.26
C ASP A 119 -1.85 -1.48 -9.69
N LEU A 120 -2.34 -0.25 -9.51
CA LEU A 120 -1.61 0.83 -8.85
C LEU A 120 -1.28 0.48 -7.40
N LEU A 121 -2.24 -0.09 -6.66
CA LEU A 121 -2.04 -0.55 -5.28
C LEU A 121 -1.01 -1.69 -5.22
N LYS A 122 -1.18 -2.72 -6.06
CA LYS A 122 -0.26 -3.87 -6.16
C LYS A 122 1.16 -3.44 -6.50
N LYS A 123 1.31 -2.51 -7.44
CA LYS A 123 2.59 -1.95 -7.89
C LYS A 123 3.15 -0.87 -6.96
N LYS A 124 2.45 -0.58 -5.84
CA LYS A 124 2.85 0.42 -4.84
C LYS A 124 3.11 1.80 -5.46
N VAL A 125 2.24 2.18 -6.40
CA VAL A 125 2.28 3.48 -7.07
C VAL A 125 1.60 4.52 -6.21
N ARG A 126 2.23 5.69 -6.08
CA ARG A 126 1.59 6.87 -5.50
C ARG A 126 0.83 7.61 -6.58
N LEU A 127 -0.49 7.70 -6.47
CA LEU A 127 -1.35 8.41 -7.40
C LEU A 127 -1.69 9.81 -6.89
N ILE A 128 -1.44 10.82 -7.73
CA ILE A 128 -1.92 12.19 -7.57
C ILE A 128 -3.07 12.38 -8.56
N ASP A 129 -4.30 12.28 -8.06
CA ASP A 129 -5.47 12.48 -8.90
C ASP A 129 -5.80 13.97 -9.05
N TYR A 130 -5.71 14.47 -10.28
CA TYR A 130 -6.07 15.84 -10.62
C TYR A 130 -7.54 16.17 -10.26
N GLU A 131 -8.42 15.17 -10.15
CA GLU A 131 -9.80 15.36 -9.72
C GLU A 131 -9.95 15.78 -8.25
N LYS A 132 -8.92 15.56 -7.44
CA LYS A 132 -8.87 15.95 -6.03
C LYS A 132 -8.06 17.21 -5.75
N MET A 133 -7.50 17.85 -6.78
CA MET A 133 -6.82 19.13 -6.63
C MET A 133 -7.83 20.26 -6.49
N VAL A 134 -8.04 20.72 -5.25
CA VAL A 134 -8.95 21.81 -4.90
C VAL A 134 -8.23 22.92 -4.16
N ASP A 135 -8.71 24.15 -4.30
CA ASP A 135 -8.25 25.30 -3.54
C ASP A 135 -8.79 25.25 -2.08
N PRO A 136 -8.39 26.19 -1.19
CA PRO A 136 -8.87 26.22 0.20
C PRO A 136 -10.39 26.32 0.37
N ASN A 137 -11.11 26.77 -0.65
CA ASN A 137 -12.57 26.89 -0.66
C ASN A 137 -13.25 25.66 -1.29
N GLY A 138 -12.46 24.64 -1.67
CA GLY A 138 -12.97 23.41 -2.28
C GLY A 138 -13.18 23.50 -3.81
N TYR A 139 -12.79 24.59 -4.47
CA TYR A 139 -12.92 24.70 -5.92
C TYR A 139 -11.82 23.94 -6.65
N ARG A 140 -12.20 23.16 -7.66
CA ARG A 140 -11.25 22.37 -8.46
C ARG A 140 -10.27 23.29 -9.19
N ILE A 141 -8.97 23.10 -8.93
CA ILE A 141 -7.88 23.88 -9.49
C ILE A 141 -7.67 23.53 -10.96
N VAL A 142 -7.65 22.22 -11.28
CA VAL A 142 -7.26 21.72 -12.59
C VAL A 142 -8.46 21.05 -13.28
N ALA A 143 -9.02 21.71 -14.30
CA ALA A 143 -10.18 21.25 -15.06
C ALA A 143 -10.15 21.77 -16.51
N PHE A 144 -10.83 21.07 -17.42
CA PHE A 144 -10.94 21.45 -18.84
C PHE A 144 -12.28 22.09 -19.23
N GLY A 145 -13.14 22.41 -18.26
CA GLY A 145 -14.53 22.78 -18.53
C GLY A 145 -14.69 23.92 -19.54
N GLN A 146 -13.87 24.98 -19.44
CA GLN A 146 -13.95 26.13 -20.35
C GLN A 146 -13.72 25.76 -21.81
N TRP A 147 -12.68 24.97 -22.10
CA TRP A 147 -12.39 24.52 -23.46
C TRP A 147 -13.38 23.50 -24.00
N ALA A 148 -14.04 22.74 -23.11
CA ALA A 148 -15.19 21.92 -23.50
C ALA A 148 -16.35 22.81 -23.99
N GLY A 149 -16.61 23.90 -23.27
CA GLY A 149 -17.56 24.96 -23.62
C GLY A 149 -17.31 25.54 -25.01
N VAL A 150 -16.09 26.02 -25.24
CA VAL A 150 -15.63 26.59 -26.51
C VAL A 150 -15.87 25.63 -27.68
N ALA A 151 -15.38 24.39 -27.56
CA ALA A 151 -15.55 23.38 -28.61
C ALA A 151 -17.01 22.98 -28.81
N GLY A 152 -17.80 22.89 -27.73
CA GLY A 152 -19.23 22.60 -27.78
C GLY A 152 -20.03 23.67 -28.51
N MET A 153 -19.73 24.95 -28.26
CA MET A 153 -20.39 26.05 -28.95
C MET A 153 -20.07 26.07 -30.44
N ILE A 154 -18.81 25.88 -30.83
CA ILE A 154 -18.43 25.80 -32.25
C ILE A 154 -19.17 24.64 -32.93
N ASN A 155 -19.23 23.47 -32.28
CA ASN A 155 -19.89 22.29 -32.83
C ASN A 155 -21.42 22.46 -32.94
N ILE A 156 -22.08 23.11 -31.99
CA ILE A 156 -23.54 23.35 -32.10
C ILE A 156 -23.85 24.39 -33.19
N LEU A 157 -22.99 25.40 -33.38
CA LEU A 157 -23.12 26.34 -34.50
C LEU A 157 -22.96 25.65 -35.86
N HIS A 158 -21.98 24.77 -35.99
CA HIS A 158 -21.86 23.89 -37.17
C HIS A 158 -23.12 23.01 -37.36
N GLY A 159 -23.60 22.40 -36.28
CA GLY A 159 -24.82 21.60 -36.28
C GLY A 159 -26.06 22.39 -36.70
N LEU A 160 -26.11 23.68 -36.36
CA LEU A 160 -27.17 24.59 -36.79
C LEU A 160 -27.11 24.84 -38.30
N GLY A 161 -25.92 25.01 -38.86
CA GLY A 161 -25.71 25.09 -40.31
C GLY A 161 -26.19 23.84 -41.05
N LEU A 162 -25.86 22.64 -40.55
CA LEU A 162 -26.37 21.38 -41.10
C LEU A 162 -27.88 21.25 -40.99
N ARG A 163 -28.45 21.66 -39.85
CA ARG A 163 -29.91 21.63 -39.62
C ARG A 163 -30.65 22.53 -40.60
N PHE A 164 -30.19 23.76 -40.78
CA PHE A 164 -30.83 24.69 -41.71
C PHE A 164 -30.68 24.24 -43.16
N LEU A 165 -29.54 23.67 -43.53
CA LEU A 165 -29.37 23.04 -44.83
C LEU A 165 -30.38 21.92 -45.05
N ALA A 166 -30.60 21.05 -44.05
CA ALA A 166 -31.57 19.96 -44.11
C ALA A 166 -33.02 20.47 -44.24
N LEU A 167 -33.32 21.65 -43.67
CA LEU A 167 -34.60 22.33 -43.82
C LEU A 167 -34.73 23.13 -45.13
N GLY A 168 -33.73 23.04 -46.03
CA GLY A 168 -33.74 23.71 -47.34
C GLY A 168 -33.33 25.18 -47.29
N HIS A 169 -32.61 25.61 -46.25
CA HIS A 169 -32.17 26.99 -46.07
C HIS A 169 -30.66 27.15 -46.22
N HIS A 170 -30.27 28.18 -46.99
CA HIS A 170 -28.90 28.68 -47.01
C HIS A 170 -28.73 29.70 -45.87
N THR A 171 -27.78 29.48 -44.96
CA THR A 171 -27.55 30.37 -43.80
C THR A 171 -26.05 30.55 -43.52
N PRO A 172 -25.65 31.67 -42.90
CA PRO A 172 -24.24 31.94 -42.57
C PRO A 172 -23.57 30.83 -41.73
N PHE A 173 -24.34 30.11 -40.90
CA PHE A 173 -23.84 29.01 -40.07
C PHE A 173 -23.25 27.84 -40.88
N MET A 174 -23.59 27.71 -42.17
CA MET A 174 -23.07 26.64 -43.05
C MET A 174 -21.55 26.72 -43.24
N HIS A 175 -20.95 27.90 -43.03
CA HIS A 175 -19.51 28.11 -43.21
C HIS A 175 -18.69 27.83 -41.95
N ILE A 176 -19.35 27.56 -40.82
CA ILE A 176 -18.68 27.16 -39.58
C ILE A 176 -18.38 25.66 -39.65
N GLY A 177 -17.11 25.29 -39.52
CA GLY A 177 -16.66 23.90 -39.42
C GLY A 177 -16.77 23.35 -37.99
N MET A 178 -16.59 22.04 -37.84
CA MET A 178 -16.43 21.44 -36.51
C MET A 178 -15.16 21.97 -35.83
N ALA A 179 -15.15 22.03 -34.49
CA ALA A 179 -14.07 22.59 -33.71
C ALA A 179 -12.69 21.99 -34.06
N HIS A 180 -12.61 20.68 -34.31
CA HIS A 180 -11.37 19.99 -34.65
C HIS A 180 -10.83 20.27 -36.06
N ASN A 181 -11.60 20.93 -36.94
CA ASN A 181 -11.14 21.35 -38.26
C ASN A 181 -10.26 22.61 -38.19
N TYR A 182 -10.37 23.36 -37.09
CA TYR A 182 -9.55 24.54 -36.85
C TYR A 182 -8.22 24.15 -36.20
N ARG A 183 -7.14 24.83 -36.59
CA ARG A 183 -5.82 24.60 -35.99
C ARG A 183 -5.73 25.14 -34.56
N ASN A 184 -6.39 26.27 -34.32
CA ASN A 184 -6.41 27.01 -33.06
C ASN A 184 -7.74 27.75 -32.91
N VAL A 185 -8.02 28.21 -31.70
CA VAL A 185 -9.28 28.90 -31.36
C VAL A 185 -9.48 30.20 -32.15
N SER A 186 -8.40 30.92 -32.46
CA SER A 186 -8.48 32.18 -33.19
C SER A 186 -9.09 32.02 -34.59
N GLN A 187 -8.77 30.92 -35.28
CA GLN A 187 -9.38 30.60 -36.57
C GLN A 187 -10.88 30.30 -36.44
N ALA A 188 -11.28 29.59 -35.38
CA ALA A 188 -12.68 29.30 -35.13
C ALA A 188 -13.47 30.58 -34.78
N ILE A 189 -12.90 31.45 -33.94
CA ILE A 189 -13.47 32.76 -33.61
C ILE A 189 -13.67 33.59 -34.88
N GLN A 190 -12.69 33.60 -35.80
CA GLN A 190 -12.85 34.35 -37.04
C GLN A 190 -14.04 33.84 -37.87
N ALA A 191 -14.20 32.52 -38.00
CA ALA A 191 -15.34 31.95 -38.72
C ALA A 191 -16.69 32.29 -38.05
N VAL A 192 -16.74 32.35 -36.72
CA VAL A 192 -17.93 32.77 -35.97
C VAL A 192 -18.21 34.27 -36.19
N ARG A 193 -17.18 35.12 -36.19
CA ARG A 193 -17.31 36.55 -36.48
C ARG A 193 -17.79 36.81 -37.90
N ASP A 194 -17.28 36.08 -38.88
CA ASP A 194 -17.70 36.19 -40.28
C ASP A 194 -19.19 35.82 -40.42
N CYS A 195 -19.60 34.72 -39.78
CA CYS A 195 -21.02 34.34 -39.67
C CYS A 195 -21.85 35.43 -38.97
N GLY A 196 -21.36 36.00 -37.88
CA GLY A 196 -22.02 37.07 -37.13
C GLY A 196 -22.20 38.35 -37.95
N TYR A 197 -21.20 38.71 -38.75
CA TYR A 197 -21.27 39.84 -39.66
C TYR A 197 -22.40 39.67 -40.69
N GLU A 198 -22.50 38.50 -41.31
CA GLU A 198 -23.60 38.20 -42.25
C GLU A 198 -24.99 38.23 -41.58
N ILE A 199 -25.11 37.76 -40.34
CA ILE A 199 -26.34 37.89 -39.55
C ILE A 199 -26.70 39.36 -39.35
N SER A 200 -25.73 40.21 -39.00
CA SER A 200 -25.96 41.65 -38.78
C SER A 200 -26.42 42.40 -40.04
N LEU A 201 -26.08 41.89 -41.23
CA LEU A 201 -26.56 42.38 -42.51
C LEU A 201 -27.98 41.89 -42.88
N GLY A 202 -28.59 41.06 -42.03
CA GLY A 202 -29.93 40.53 -42.25
C GLY A 202 -29.98 39.38 -43.26
N LEU A 203 -28.87 38.65 -43.47
CA LEU A 203 -28.79 37.53 -44.41
C LEU A 203 -29.42 36.22 -43.88
N MET A 204 -30.15 36.29 -42.77
CA MET A 204 -30.92 35.17 -42.23
C MET A 204 -32.31 35.07 -42.90
N PRO A 205 -32.76 33.87 -43.33
CA PRO A 205 -34.09 33.67 -43.86
C PRO A 205 -35.20 34.00 -42.85
N LYS A 206 -36.20 34.80 -43.28
CA LYS A 206 -37.34 35.19 -42.43
C LYS A 206 -38.17 33.99 -41.93
N SER A 207 -38.17 32.87 -42.66
CA SER A 207 -38.88 31.64 -42.29
C SER A 207 -38.33 30.96 -41.04
N ILE A 208 -37.09 31.26 -40.66
CA ILE A 208 -36.44 30.67 -39.48
C ILE A 208 -36.87 31.39 -38.19
N GLY A 209 -37.15 32.70 -38.28
CA GLY A 209 -37.45 33.53 -37.13
C GLY A 209 -36.23 33.79 -36.21
N PRO A 210 -36.43 34.54 -35.12
CA PRO A 210 -35.35 34.89 -34.20
C PRO A 210 -34.72 33.65 -33.55
N LEU A 211 -33.39 33.66 -33.41
CA LEU A 211 -32.67 32.53 -32.82
C LEU A 211 -32.42 32.76 -31.34
N THR A 212 -32.81 31.79 -30.52
CA THR A 212 -32.63 31.81 -29.06
C THR A 212 -31.70 30.69 -28.59
N PHE A 213 -30.66 31.08 -27.86
CA PHE A 213 -29.62 30.21 -27.32
C PHE A 213 -29.74 30.16 -25.80
N VAL A 214 -29.94 28.96 -25.27
CA VAL A 214 -30.10 28.73 -23.84
C VAL A 214 -28.87 28.02 -23.31
N PHE A 215 -28.17 28.65 -22.38
CA PHE A 215 -27.04 28.09 -21.65
C PHE A 215 -27.50 27.63 -20.28
N THR A 216 -27.16 26.41 -19.88
CA THR A 216 -27.48 25.92 -18.54
C THR A 216 -26.25 25.92 -17.64
N GLY A 217 -26.45 26.41 -16.40
CA GLY A 217 -25.41 26.50 -15.39
C GLY A 217 -24.51 27.73 -15.56
N THR A 218 -23.79 28.06 -14.50
CA THR A 218 -22.88 29.22 -14.41
C THR A 218 -21.40 28.82 -14.32
N GLY A 219 -21.11 27.53 -14.52
CA GLY A 219 -19.76 26.97 -14.45
C GLY A 219 -18.91 27.25 -15.69
N ASN A 220 -17.65 26.78 -15.64
CA ASN A 220 -16.65 27.03 -16.69
C ASN A 220 -17.10 26.59 -18.10
N VAL A 221 -17.87 25.50 -18.21
CA VAL A 221 -18.40 25.02 -19.50
C VAL A 221 -19.33 26.05 -20.13
N SER A 222 -20.28 26.55 -19.35
CA SER A 222 -21.23 27.57 -19.80
C SER A 222 -20.51 28.87 -20.19
N LYS A 223 -19.56 29.32 -19.36
CA LYS A 223 -18.73 30.50 -19.65
C LYS A 223 -17.93 30.35 -20.96
N GLY A 224 -17.27 29.21 -21.17
CA GLY A 224 -16.53 28.97 -22.41
C GLY A 224 -17.40 28.88 -23.66
N ALA A 225 -18.65 28.42 -23.52
CA ALA A 225 -19.60 28.47 -24.62
C ALA A 225 -20.07 29.91 -24.90
N GLN A 226 -20.31 30.69 -23.84
CA GLN A 226 -20.64 32.12 -23.95
C GLN A 226 -19.50 32.93 -24.57
N ASP A 227 -18.23 32.61 -24.27
CA ASP A 227 -17.06 33.27 -24.88
C ASP A 227 -17.12 33.22 -26.42
N ILE A 228 -17.56 32.09 -27.00
CA ILE A 228 -17.74 31.96 -28.46
C ILE A 228 -19.06 32.58 -28.94
N PHE A 229 -20.14 32.45 -28.18
CA PHE A 229 -21.42 33.07 -28.52
C PHE A 229 -21.33 34.60 -28.61
N ASN A 230 -20.53 35.22 -27.73
CA ASN A 230 -20.30 36.65 -27.69
C ASN A 230 -19.59 37.21 -28.94
N GLU A 231 -19.04 36.33 -29.78
CA GLU A 231 -18.46 36.69 -31.08
C GLU A 231 -19.52 36.83 -32.19
N LEU A 232 -20.78 36.47 -31.92
CA LEU A 232 -21.95 36.78 -32.75
C LEU A 232 -22.58 38.12 -32.34
N PRO A 233 -23.35 38.79 -33.21
CA PRO A 233 -24.18 39.93 -32.81
C PRO A 233 -25.27 39.41 -31.87
N CYS A 234 -25.04 39.50 -30.56
CA CYS A 234 -25.90 38.88 -29.57
C CYS A 234 -26.46 39.86 -28.54
N GLU A 235 -27.62 39.51 -28.00
CA GLU A 235 -28.28 40.20 -26.90
C GLU A 235 -28.66 39.18 -25.83
N TYR A 236 -28.28 39.43 -24.58
CA TYR A 236 -28.69 38.58 -23.46
C TYR A 236 -30.03 39.06 -22.89
N VAL A 237 -30.94 38.13 -22.69
CA VAL A 237 -32.29 38.36 -22.16
C VAL A 237 -32.57 37.49 -20.94
N GLU A 238 -33.44 37.96 -20.07
CA GLU A 238 -33.89 37.20 -18.91
C GLU A 238 -34.79 36.02 -19.35
N PRO A 239 -34.84 34.92 -18.58
CA PRO A 239 -35.58 33.72 -18.98
C PRO A 239 -37.06 33.94 -19.27
N HIS A 240 -37.68 34.94 -18.64
CA HIS A 240 -39.09 35.27 -18.85
C HIS A 240 -39.36 36.05 -20.15
N GLU A 241 -38.34 36.70 -20.71
CA GLU A 241 -38.39 37.45 -21.97
C GLU A 241 -38.22 36.56 -23.21
N LEU A 242 -37.75 35.32 -23.02
CA LEU A 242 -37.51 34.34 -24.11
C LEU A 242 -38.70 34.17 -25.05
N LYS A 243 -39.91 34.15 -24.49
CA LYS A 243 -41.13 34.02 -25.29
C LYS A 243 -41.26 35.19 -26.27
N GLU A 244 -41.16 36.42 -25.76
CA GLU A 244 -41.29 37.64 -26.53
C GLU A 244 -40.23 37.71 -27.64
N VAL A 245 -38.95 37.49 -27.31
CA VAL A 245 -37.90 37.56 -28.32
C VAL A 245 -37.95 36.42 -29.32
N SER A 246 -38.48 35.24 -28.95
CA SER A 246 -38.67 34.14 -29.90
C SER A 246 -39.80 34.41 -30.92
N GLU A 247 -40.76 35.27 -30.57
CA GLU A 247 -41.92 35.59 -31.41
C GLU A 247 -41.71 36.88 -32.23
N SER A 248 -41.07 37.90 -31.65
CA SER A 248 -40.95 39.24 -32.23
C SER A 248 -39.54 39.84 -32.20
N GLY A 249 -38.51 39.06 -31.89
CA GLY A 249 -37.13 39.52 -31.90
C GLY A 249 -36.64 39.99 -33.28
N GLU A 250 -35.55 40.76 -33.28
CA GLU A 250 -34.86 41.17 -34.51
C GLU A 250 -34.08 40.00 -35.11
N MET A 251 -34.03 39.95 -36.45
CA MET A 251 -33.33 38.91 -37.20
C MET A 251 -31.84 39.22 -37.45
N THR A 252 -31.40 40.42 -37.10
CA THR A 252 -30.03 40.92 -37.27
C THR A 252 -29.11 40.59 -36.09
N LYS A 253 -29.64 39.89 -35.09
CA LYS A 253 -28.92 39.45 -33.89
C LYS A 253 -29.48 38.12 -33.39
N VAL A 254 -28.76 37.51 -32.45
CA VAL A 254 -29.16 36.28 -31.77
C VAL A 254 -29.36 36.54 -30.28
N TYR A 255 -30.32 35.85 -29.67
CA TYR A 255 -30.68 36.07 -28.28
C TYR A 255 -30.08 34.97 -27.39
N GLY A 256 -29.41 35.34 -26.31
CA GLY A 256 -28.80 34.42 -25.35
C GLY A 256 -29.50 34.50 -23.99
N THR A 257 -29.58 33.39 -23.28
CA THR A 257 -30.03 33.40 -21.86
C THR A 257 -29.28 32.36 -21.05
N VAL A 258 -29.04 32.66 -19.77
CA VAL A 258 -28.35 31.75 -18.85
C VAL A 258 -29.32 31.26 -17.77
N ILE A 259 -29.56 29.95 -17.77
CA ILE A 259 -30.48 29.28 -16.85
C ILE A 259 -29.71 28.70 -15.67
N SER A 260 -30.01 29.22 -14.49
CA SER A 260 -29.55 28.71 -13.20
C SER A 260 -30.65 27.89 -12.52
N ARG A 261 -30.30 27.18 -11.45
CA ARG A 261 -31.23 26.28 -10.73
C ARG A 261 -32.58 26.93 -10.37
N HIS A 262 -32.56 28.14 -9.83
CA HIS A 262 -33.77 28.89 -9.45
C HIS A 262 -34.68 29.27 -10.64
N HIS A 263 -34.15 29.31 -11.86
CA HIS A 263 -34.94 29.61 -13.06
C HIS A 263 -35.82 28.44 -13.50
N HIS A 264 -35.50 27.20 -13.12
CA HIS A 264 -36.22 26.03 -13.65
C HIS A 264 -36.59 24.98 -12.60
N LEU A 265 -35.92 24.91 -11.46
CA LEU A 265 -36.28 24.00 -10.36
C LEU A 265 -37.33 24.64 -9.48
N ILE A 266 -38.39 23.89 -9.21
CA ILE A 266 -39.48 24.32 -8.33
C ILE A 266 -39.92 23.16 -7.44
N ARG A 267 -40.28 23.46 -6.19
CA ARG A 267 -40.84 22.51 -5.24
C ARG A 267 -42.23 22.06 -5.74
N LYS A 268 -42.53 20.77 -5.63
CA LYS A 268 -43.79 20.19 -6.13
C LYS A 268 -45.04 20.72 -5.43
N SER A 269 -44.92 21.20 -4.18
CA SER A 269 -46.04 21.65 -3.35
C SER A 269 -46.49 23.09 -3.65
N ASP A 270 -45.56 24.04 -3.71
CA ASP A 270 -45.85 25.48 -3.74
C ASP A 270 -45.17 26.23 -4.89
N ARG A 271 -44.39 25.51 -5.72
CA ARG A 271 -43.62 26.04 -6.86
C ARG A 271 -42.49 27.00 -6.49
N LEU A 272 -42.04 27.06 -5.24
CA LEU A 272 -40.90 27.88 -4.82
C LEU A 272 -39.57 27.12 -4.98
N TYR A 273 -38.45 27.85 -5.02
CA TYR A 273 -37.11 27.28 -5.03
C TYR A 273 -36.34 27.64 -3.76
N ASP A 274 -35.99 26.65 -2.95
CA ASP A 274 -35.05 26.79 -1.84
C ASP A 274 -33.75 26.04 -2.15
N PRO A 275 -32.59 26.74 -2.24
CA PRO A 275 -31.32 26.12 -2.60
C PRO A 275 -30.79 25.16 -1.53
N LEU A 276 -31.03 25.40 -0.25
CA LEU A 276 -30.54 24.54 0.84
C LEU A 276 -31.38 23.27 0.94
N GLU A 277 -32.70 23.40 0.83
CA GLU A 277 -33.60 22.24 0.85
C GLU A 277 -33.37 21.35 -0.37
N TYR A 278 -33.15 21.94 -1.56
CA TYR A 278 -32.88 21.16 -2.76
C TYR A 278 -31.61 20.29 -2.65
N GLU A 279 -30.57 20.78 -1.97
CA GLU A 279 -29.34 20.00 -1.75
C GLU A 279 -29.57 18.79 -0.84
N ILE A 280 -30.50 18.87 0.11
CA ILE A 280 -30.81 17.79 1.06
C ILE A 280 -31.90 16.86 0.53
N HIS A 281 -32.91 17.42 -0.15
CA HIS A 281 -34.14 16.77 -0.58
C HIS A 281 -34.49 17.06 -2.06
N PRO A 282 -33.62 16.68 -3.02
CA PRO A 282 -33.86 16.94 -4.45
C PRO A 282 -35.13 16.27 -4.99
N GLU A 283 -35.63 15.21 -4.33
CA GLU A 283 -36.85 14.49 -4.67
C GLU A 283 -38.12 15.33 -4.52
N LEU A 284 -38.10 16.39 -3.71
CA LEU A 284 -39.23 17.30 -3.52
C LEU A 284 -39.42 18.27 -4.69
N TYR A 285 -38.43 18.35 -5.58
CA TYR A 285 -38.38 19.30 -6.68
C TYR A 285 -38.75 18.67 -8.03
N THR A 286 -39.14 19.50 -8.97
CA THR A 286 -39.28 19.16 -10.39
C THR A 286 -38.75 20.29 -11.27
N SER A 287 -38.30 19.96 -12.48
CA SER A 287 -37.94 20.97 -13.48
C SER A 287 -39.19 21.43 -14.23
N HIS A 288 -39.42 22.73 -14.30
CA HIS A 288 -40.46 23.33 -15.13
C HIS A 288 -39.93 23.89 -16.46
N PHE A 289 -38.64 23.67 -16.75
CA PHE A 289 -37.94 24.09 -17.99
C PHE A 289 -38.73 23.79 -19.27
N ARG A 290 -39.40 22.63 -19.31
CA ARG A 290 -40.23 22.18 -20.44
C ARG A 290 -41.40 23.12 -20.81
N GLU A 291 -41.89 23.91 -19.86
CA GLU A 291 -43.06 24.79 -20.02
C GLU A 291 -42.64 26.22 -20.31
N THR A 292 -41.59 26.72 -19.65
CA THR A 292 -41.24 28.15 -19.65
C THR A 292 -40.06 28.52 -20.53
N VAL A 293 -39.17 27.56 -20.84
CA VAL A 293 -37.92 27.85 -21.56
C VAL A 293 -37.84 27.03 -22.85
N ALA A 294 -38.01 25.71 -22.75
CA ALA A 294 -37.85 24.78 -23.87
C ALA A 294 -38.67 25.14 -25.13
N PRO A 295 -39.96 25.56 -25.03
CA PRO A 295 -40.76 25.90 -26.22
C PRO A 295 -40.22 27.08 -27.02
N TYR A 296 -39.42 27.94 -26.39
CA TYR A 296 -38.89 29.17 -26.96
C TYR A 296 -37.38 29.07 -27.21
N THR A 297 -36.82 27.85 -27.23
CA THR A 297 -35.38 27.60 -27.39
C THR A 297 -35.07 27.06 -28.78
N THR A 298 -34.21 27.74 -29.54
CA THR A 298 -33.64 27.17 -30.78
C THR A 298 -32.53 26.17 -30.44
N CYS A 299 -31.57 26.61 -29.63
CA CYS A 299 -30.34 25.89 -29.30
C CYS A 299 -30.17 25.76 -27.79
N LEU A 300 -30.10 24.54 -27.28
CA LEU A 300 -29.81 24.26 -25.87
C LEU A 300 -28.36 23.80 -25.70
N ILE A 301 -27.57 24.62 -25.00
CA ILE A 301 -26.20 24.33 -24.61
C ILE A 301 -26.23 23.81 -23.17
N ASN A 302 -26.13 22.49 -23.03
CA ASN A 302 -26.20 21.82 -21.74
C ASN A 302 -24.83 21.79 -21.06
N GLY A 303 -24.62 22.68 -20.09
CA GLY A 303 -23.39 22.83 -19.32
C GLY A 303 -23.47 22.29 -17.89
N ILE A 304 -24.62 21.72 -17.49
CA ILE A 304 -24.84 21.18 -16.15
C ILE A 304 -24.63 19.67 -16.08
N TYR A 305 -24.10 19.23 -14.94
CA TYR A 305 -24.07 17.82 -14.55
C TYR A 305 -25.45 17.39 -14.07
N TRP A 306 -25.85 16.15 -14.38
CA TRP A 306 -27.10 15.56 -13.92
C TRP A 306 -26.83 14.31 -13.09
N ASP A 307 -27.35 14.31 -11.86
CA ASP A 307 -27.34 13.15 -10.95
C ASP A 307 -28.68 12.38 -11.05
N PRO A 308 -28.67 11.03 -11.06
CA PRO A 308 -29.89 10.23 -11.18
C PRO A 308 -30.98 10.51 -10.14
N HIS A 309 -30.64 11.03 -8.96
CA HIS A 309 -31.58 11.33 -7.87
C HIS A 309 -32.16 12.74 -7.98
N THR A 310 -31.68 13.54 -8.94
CA THR A 310 -32.15 14.91 -9.18
C THR A 310 -33.14 15.00 -10.35
N PRO A 311 -34.06 15.98 -10.35
CA PRO A 311 -35.01 16.17 -11.44
C PRO A 311 -34.31 16.37 -12.80
N ARG A 312 -34.77 15.65 -13.82
CA ARG A 312 -34.29 15.86 -15.20
C ARG A 312 -34.66 17.26 -15.69
N LEU A 313 -33.72 17.94 -16.36
CA LEU A 313 -33.99 19.21 -17.02
C LEU A 313 -35.12 19.08 -18.05
N LEU A 314 -35.04 18.06 -18.91
CA LEU A 314 -36.03 17.71 -19.93
C LEU A 314 -36.13 16.17 -20.04
N ARG A 315 -37.34 15.60 -20.06
CA ARG A 315 -37.54 14.14 -20.28
C ARG A 315 -37.71 13.85 -21.77
N ARG A 316 -37.50 12.59 -22.17
CA ARG A 316 -37.70 12.17 -23.58
C ARG A 316 -39.12 12.48 -24.10
N LEU A 317 -40.15 12.25 -23.29
CA LEU A 317 -41.53 12.59 -23.63
C LEU A 317 -41.75 14.10 -23.79
N ASP A 318 -41.08 14.93 -22.98
CA ASP A 318 -41.16 16.38 -23.11
C ASP A 318 -40.50 16.82 -24.44
N ALA A 319 -39.32 16.27 -24.77
CA ALA A 319 -38.65 16.53 -26.04
C ALA A 319 -39.50 16.10 -27.26
N GLN A 320 -40.17 14.94 -27.19
CA GLN A 320 -41.08 14.48 -28.25
C GLN A 320 -42.28 15.41 -28.46
N ARG A 321 -42.83 15.98 -27.38
CA ARG A 321 -43.94 16.95 -27.45
C ARG A 321 -43.53 18.30 -28.03
N LEU A 322 -42.26 18.64 -27.91
CA LEU A 322 -41.68 19.86 -28.50
C LEU A 322 -41.40 19.71 -30.00
N ILE A 323 -41.34 18.47 -30.52
CA ILE A 323 -41.23 18.22 -31.96
C ILE A 323 -42.62 18.45 -32.58
N ARG A 324 -42.77 19.52 -33.36
CA ARG A 324 -43.95 19.69 -34.21
C ARG A 324 -43.89 18.67 -35.36
N PRO A 325 -45.02 18.03 -35.76
CA PRO A 325 -45.03 17.15 -36.92
C PRO A 325 -44.55 17.95 -38.14
N VAL A 326 -43.48 17.47 -38.76
CA VAL A 326 -43.06 17.95 -40.08
C VAL A 326 -44.11 17.41 -41.05
N ILE A 327 -44.84 18.30 -41.73
CA ILE A 327 -45.52 17.91 -42.96
C ILE A 327 -44.39 17.66 -43.96
N THR A 328 -43.88 16.44 -43.98
CA THR A 328 -42.97 16.01 -45.04
C THR A 328 -43.81 15.96 -46.32
N ALA A 329 -43.65 16.96 -47.19
CA ALA A 329 -43.76 16.67 -48.61
C ALA A 329 -42.78 15.52 -48.87
N SER A 330 -43.32 14.41 -49.37
CA SER A 330 -42.62 13.15 -49.63
C SER A 330 -41.20 13.35 -50.16
N SER A 331 -40.17 13.02 -49.37
CA SER A 331 -38.81 12.86 -49.86
C SER A 331 -38.51 11.39 -50.05
N SER A 332 -38.85 10.89 -51.25
CA SER A 332 -38.00 9.88 -51.86
C SER A 332 -36.57 10.43 -51.94
N PRO A 333 -35.50 9.64 -51.71
CA PRO A 333 -34.15 10.12 -51.89
C PRO A 333 -33.96 10.51 -53.36
N ASP A 334 -33.87 11.82 -53.63
CA ASP A 334 -33.58 12.32 -54.96
C ASP A 334 -32.20 11.83 -55.38
N LEU A 335 -32.16 11.13 -56.52
CA LEU A 335 -30.97 10.51 -57.07
C LEU A 335 -29.95 11.60 -57.44
N GLY A 336 -28.96 11.84 -56.57
CA GLY A 336 -27.87 12.81 -56.81
C GLY A 336 -27.57 13.78 -55.66
N CYS A 337 -28.39 13.84 -54.62
CA CYS A 337 -28.12 14.68 -53.45
C CYS A 337 -27.19 13.95 -52.44
N PRO A 338 -26.16 14.63 -51.88
CA PRO A 338 -25.35 14.05 -50.81
C PRO A 338 -26.21 13.73 -49.58
N ALA A 339 -26.09 12.52 -49.04
CA ALA A 339 -26.73 12.17 -47.78
C ALA A 339 -26.13 13.02 -46.64
N LEU A 340 -26.99 13.71 -45.88
CA LEU A 340 -26.54 14.41 -44.68
C LEU A 340 -26.15 13.39 -43.60
N PRO A 341 -25.09 13.66 -42.82
CA PRO A 341 -24.52 12.66 -41.91
C PRO A 341 -25.42 12.29 -40.71
N TYR A 342 -26.53 13.01 -40.46
CA TYR A 342 -27.44 12.77 -39.33
C TYR A 342 -28.87 13.27 -39.62
N ASN A 343 -29.90 12.63 -39.01
CA ASN A 343 -31.31 13.07 -39.05
C ASN A 343 -31.52 14.33 -38.18
N VAL A 344 -31.10 15.50 -38.67
CA VAL A 344 -31.27 16.81 -37.99
C VAL A 344 -32.49 17.62 -38.50
N GLU A 345 -33.35 17.00 -39.30
CA GLU A 345 -34.49 17.60 -40.01
C GLU A 345 -35.72 17.94 -39.13
N GLY A 346 -35.70 17.60 -37.84
CA GLY A 346 -36.86 17.80 -36.95
C GLY A 346 -37.10 19.27 -36.55
N ASN A 347 -38.36 19.66 -36.34
CA ASN A 347 -38.78 21.00 -35.86
C ASN A 347 -38.71 21.15 -34.32
N GLY A 348 -37.72 20.55 -33.66
CA GLY A 348 -37.52 20.59 -32.19
C GLY A 348 -36.36 21.48 -31.73
N ILE A 349 -35.85 21.25 -30.52
CA ILE A 349 -34.65 21.95 -30.00
C ILE A 349 -33.39 21.28 -30.53
N LEU A 350 -32.41 22.05 -31.01
CA LEU A 350 -31.05 21.52 -31.25
C LEU A 350 -30.28 21.54 -29.93
N MET A 351 -29.82 20.38 -29.45
CA MET A 351 -29.17 20.27 -28.15
C MET A 351 -27.73 19.79 -28.28
N CYS A 352 -26.80 20.47 -27.61
CA CYS A 352 -25.44 20.00 -27.39
C CYS A 352 -25.23 19.69 -25.90
N SER A 353 -24.89 18.44 -25.59
CA SER A 353 -24.42 18.05 -24.26
C SER A 353 -22.89 18.04 -24.25
N ILE A 354 -22.29 18.93 -23.48
CA ILE A 354 -20.84 19.14 -23.50
C ILE A 354 -20.17 18.21 -22.48
N ASP A 355 -19.34 17.30 -22.97
CA ASP A 355 -18.56 16.37 -22.13
C ASP A 355 -17.08 16.33 -22.59
N ASN A 356 -16.68 15.34 -23.39
CA ASN A 356 -15.27 15.13 -23.77
C ASN A 356 -14.81 15.93 -25.00
N LEU A 357 -15.30 17.17 -25.15
CA LEU A 357 -14.94 18.05 -26.27
C LEU A 357 -13.63 18.83 -26.18
N PRO A 358 -12.96 19.03 -25.02
CA PRO A 358 -11.75 19.87 -24.99
C PRO A 358 -10.56 19.29 -25.75
N ALA A 359 -10.60 18.02 -26.19
CA ALA A 359 -9.60 17.43 -27.08
C ALA A 359 -9.68 17.96 -28.53
N GLN A 360 -10.79 18.62 -28.90
CA GLN A 360 -10.95 19.27 -30.21
C GLN A 360 -10.18 20.59 -30.31
N MET A 361 -9.88 21.23 -29.17
CA MET A 361 -8.99 22.39 -29.06
C MET A 361 -7.75 22.06 -28.21
N PRO A 362 -6.85 21.18 -28.69
CA PRO A 362 -5.84 20.55 -27.84
C PRO A 362 -4.67 21.47 -27.46
N ILE A 363 -4.37 22.51 -28.24
CA ILE A 363 -3.24 23.42 -27.99
C ILE A 363 -3.57 24.28 -26.78
N GLU A 364 -4.67 25.03 -26.86
CA GLU A 364 -5.08 25.97 -25.83
C GLU A 364 -5.55 25.24 -24.57
N ALA A 365 -6.18 24.06 -24.72
CA ALA A 365 -6.47 23.21 -23.57
C ALA A 365 -5.19 22.74 -22.85
N THR A 366 -4.10 22.45 -23.58
CA THR A 366 -2.80 22.08 -23.00
C THR A 366 -2.16 23.26 -22.27
N GLU A 367 -2.21 24.45 -22.85
CA GLU A 367 -1.65 25.66 -22.24
C GLU A 367 -2.40 26.03 -20.97
N TYR A 368 -3.73 26.13 -21.05
CA TYR A 368 -4.59 26.48 -19.92
C TYR A 368 -4.50 25.47 -18.77
N PHE A 369 -4.45 24.18 -19.11
CA PHE A 369 -4.28 23.12 -18.13
C PHE A 369 -2.89 23.18 -17.48
N GLY A 370 -1.86 23.38 -18.31
CA GLY A 370 -0.48 23.56 -17.88
C GLY A 370 -0.34 24.73 -16.91
N ASP A 371 -0.93 25.89 -17.19
CA ASP A 371 -0.88 27.08 -16.32
C ASP A 371 -1.42 26.82 -14.92
N ARG A 372 -2.47 26.01 -14.82
CA ARG A 372 -3.11 25.65 -13.55
C ARG A 372 -2.34 24.57 -12.80
N LEU A 373 -1.72 23.64 -13.53
CA LEU A 373 -0.95 22.56 -12.94
C LEU A 373 0.46 23.00 -12.52
N PHE A 374 1.08 23.88 -13.29
CA PHE A 374 2.48 24.27 -13.18
C PHE A 374 2.91 24.78 -11.79
N PRO A 375 2.14 25.63 -11.08
CA PRO A 375 2.49 26.07 -9.73
C PRO A 375 2.68 24.92 -8.74
N TYR A 376 1.97 23.81 -8.94
CA TYR A 376 1.97 22.65 -8.04
C TYR A 376 2.98 21.58 -8.44
N ILE A 377 3.58 21.66 -9.63
CA ILE A 377 4.58 20.68 -10.09
C ILE A 377 5.75 20.58 -9.13
N TRP A 378 6.16 21.70 -8.55
CA TRP A 378 7.25 21.76 -7.57
C TRP A 378 6.92 20.98 -6.29
N GLU A 379 5.67 21.06 -5.85
CA GLU A 379 5.17 20.35 -4.67
C GLU A 379 5.02 18.85 -4.96
N MET A 380 4.53 18.51 -6.16
CA MET A 380 4.39 17.12 -6.60
C MET A 380 5.74 16.43 -6.81
N ALA A 381 6.78 17.19 -7.16
CA ALA A 381 8.13 16.68 -7.43
C ALA A 381 8.96 16.44 -6.16
N VAL A 382 8.61 17.05 -5.01
CA VAL A 382 9.39 16.95 -3.75
C VAL A 382 8.48 16.68 -2.54
N ILE A 383 7.73 15.58 -2.60
CA ILE A 383 6.87 15.12 -1.49
C ILE A 383 7.68 14.31 -0.46
N THR A 384 8.70 13.58 -0.93
CA THR A 384 9.56 12.75 -0.09
C THR A 384 11.02 12.96 -0.46
N SER A 385 11.85 13.24 0.53
CA SER A 385 13.31 13.21 0.42
C SER A 385 13.84 12.22 1.45
N ASN A 386 14.68 11.28 1.03
CA ASN A 386 15.30 10.28 1.91
C ASN A 386 14.29 9.48 2.77
N GLY A 387 13.09 9.21 2.23
CA GLY A 387 12.03 8.46 2.92
C GLY A 387 11.32 9.22 4.06
N LYS A 388 11.38 10.56 4.09
CA LYS A 388 10.58 11.41 4.98
C LYS A 388 9.69 12.34 4.17
N LEU A 389 8.50 12.66 4.71
CA LEU A 389 7.67 13.76 4.19
C LEU A 389 8.47 15.05 4.30
N THR A 390 8.41 15.92 3.30
CA THR A 390 9.05 17.24 3.40
C THR A 390 8.34 18.10 4.46
N PRO A 391 9.02 19.07 5.10
CA PRO A 391 8.50 19.81 6.25
C PRO A 391 7.10 20.43 6.06
N LYS A 392 6.74 20.80 4.82
CA LYS A 392 5.42 21.36 4.48
C LYS A 392 4.27 20.34 4.57
N PHE A 393 4.56 19.03 4.56
CA PHE A 393 3.57 17.94 4.57
C PHE A 393 3.58 17.09 5.84
N GLU A 394 4.38 17.44 6.85
CA GLU A 394 4.39 16.77 8.15
C GLU A 394 3.01 16.81 8.84
N TYR A 395 2.15 17.80 8.53
CA TYR A 395 0.78 17.86 9.08
C TYR A 395 -0.10 16.67 8.68
N ILE A 396 0.19 16.00 7.56
CA ILE A 396 -0.55 14.80 7.11
C ILE A 396 -0.29 13.63 8.06
N GLN A 397 0.93 13.53 8.56
CA GLN A 397 1.29 12.56 9.60
C GLN A 397 0.43 12.82 10.85
N LYS A 398 0.39 14.08 11.32
CA LYS A 398 -0.42 14.48 12.48
C LYS A 398 -1.92 14.24 12.30
N LEU A 399 -2.46 14.39 11.09
CA LEU A 399 -3.87 14.10 10.79
C LEU A 399 -4.18 12.59 10.81
N ARG A 400 -3.24 11.74 10.37
CA ARG A 400 -3.37 10.28 10.46
C ARG A 400 -3.32 9.82 11.91
N GLU A 401 -2.31 10.29 12.65
CA GLU A 401 -2.15 10.03 14.08
C GLU A 401 -3.41 10.44 14.85
N ARG A 402 -3.98 11.62 14.56
CA ARG A 402 -5.23 12.07 15.19
C ARG A 402 -6.42 11.14 14.90
N ARG A 403 -6.60 10.69 13.66
CA ARG A 403 -7.67 9.74 13.32
C ARG A 403 -7.48 8.39 13.99
N GLU A 404 -6.24 7.92 14.07
CA GLU A 404 -5.88 6.67 14.74
C GLU A 404 -6.17 6.76 16.24
N SER A 405 -5.73 7.83 16.92
CA SER A 405 -6.09 8.09 18.32
C SER A 405 -7.60 8.21 18.54
N GLU A 406 -8.33 8.90 17.64
CA GLU A 406 -9.81 8.99 17.72
C GLU A 406 -10.48 7.62 17.58
N GLN A 407 -9.93 6.69 16.79
CA GLN A 407 -10.44 5.33 16.67
C GLN A 407 -10.13 4.48 17.90
N ILE A 408 -8.90 4.60 18.45
CA ILE A 408 -8.47 3.91 19.68
C ILE A 408 -9.34 4.36 20.86
N LEU A 409 -9.60 5.66 21.01
CA LEU A 409 -10.32 6.23 22.15
C LEU A 409 -11.86 6.13 22.05
N LYS A 410 -12.41 5.63 20.93
CA LYS A 410 -13.87 5.64 20.66
C LYS A 410 -14.70 4.77 21.60
N LYS A 411 -14.09 3.79 22.29
CA LYS A 411 -14.78 2.85 23.17
C LYS A 411 -14.32 3.02 24.62
N GLU A 412 -14.99 3.91 25.35
CA GLU A 412 -14.74 4.12 26.78
C GLU A 412 -14.97 2.83 27.59
N GLY A 413 -14.11 2.58 28.59
CA GLY A 413 -14.22 1.44 29.51
C GLY A 413 -13.52 0.14 29.08
N MET A 414 -12.90 0.08 27.90
CA MET A 414 -12.15 -1.10 27.43
C MET A 414 -10.67 -1.06 27.86
N LYS A 415 -10.09 -2.23 28.14
CA LYS A 415 -8.64 -2.43 28.27
C LYS A 415 -7.99 -2.38 26.90
N ARG A 416 -6.97 -1.54 26.72
CA ARG A 416 -6.33 -1.29 25.42
C ARG A 416 -4.94 -1.90 25.38
N VAL A 417 -4.70 -2.76 24.40
CA VAL A 417 -3.44 -3.48 24.20
C VAL A 417 -2.79 -3.04 22.88
N LEU A 418 -1.55 -2.56 22.93
CA LEU A 418 -0.75 -2.28 21.74
C LEU A 418 0.10 -3.50 21.39
N LEU A 419 -0.18 -4.17 20.28
CA LEU A 419 0.61 -5.29 19.77
C LEU A 419 1.57 -4.80 18.68
N LEU A 420 2.86 -4.77 19.00
CA LEU A 420 3.92 -4.42 18.06
C LEU A 420 4.38 -5.65 17.29
N GLY A 421 4.10 -5.66 15.99
CA GLY A 421 4.41 -6.75 15.08
C GLY A 421 3.17 -7.47 14.57
N SER A 422 3.18 -7.80 13.26
CA SER A 422 2.11 -8.52 12.55
C SER A 422 2.60 -9.87 12.01
N GLY A 423 3.60 -10.47 12.66
CA GLY A 423 4.13 -11.79 12.27
C GLY A 423 3.20 -12.94 12.64
N TYR A 424 3.54 -14.17 12.22
CA TYR A 424 2.71 -15.37 12.41
C TYR A 424 2.28 -15.65 13.87
N VAL A 425 3.10 -15.28 14.85
CA VAL A 425 2.82 -15.46 16.29
C VAL A 425 1.77 -14.49 16.85
N SER A 426 1.42 -13.44 16.10
CA SER A 426 0.53 -12.36 16.56
C SER A 426 -0.94 -12.79 16.55
N GLY A 427 -1.32 -13.71 15.66
CA GLY A 427 -2.70 -14.18 15.51
C GLY A 427 -3.31 -14.73 16.81
N PRO A 428 -2.70 -15.77 17.43
CA PRO A 428 -3.17 -16.32 18.71
C PRO A 428 -3.24 -15.30 19.85
N VAL A 429 -2.38 -14.28 19.83
CA VAL A 429 -2.38 -13.21 20.84
C VAL A 429 -3.65 -12.38 20.72
N ILE A 430 -3.97 -11.93 19.50
CA ILE A 430 -5.17 -11.13 19.24
C ILE A 430 -6.42 -11.96 19.53
N GLU A 431 -6.46 -13.20 19.05
CA GLU A 431 -7.58 -14.11 19.25
C GLU A 431 -7.88 -14.30 20.74
N TYR A 432 -6.90 -14.73 21.54
CA TYR A 432 -7.09 -14.95 22.97
C TYR A 432 -7.54 -13.68 23.72
N LEU A 433 -6.95 -12.52 23.40
CA LEU A 433 -7.29 -11.26 24.07
C LEU A 433 -8.67 -10.73 23.67
N THR A 434 -9.10 -10.93 22.43
CA THR A 434 -10.38 -10.40 21.92
C THR A 434 -11.57 -11.32 22.20
N ARG A 435 -11.35 -12.52 22.78
CA ARG A 435 -12.42 -13.33 23.40
C ARG A 435 -13.18 -12.56 24.47
N ASP A 436 -12.51 -11.65 25.16
CA ASP A 436 -13.13 -10.70 26.09
C ASP A 436 -13.54 -9.43 25.35
N ALA A 437 -14.85 -9.17 25.29
CA ALA A 437 -15.42 -7.99 24.66
C ALA A 437 -15.00 -6.67 25.33
N GLY A 438 -14.44 -6.72 26.55
CA GLY A 438 -13.84 -5.58 27.25
C GLY A 438 -12.39 -5.26 26.83
N THR A 439 -11.81 -5.99 25.87
CA THR A 439 -10.43 -5.78 25.40
C THR A 439 -10.39 -5.31 23.94
N GLN A 440 -9.59 -4.28 23.68
CA GLN A 440 -9.29 -3.77 22.35
C GLN A 440 -7.80 -3.98 22.04
N VAL A 441 -7.48 -4.44 20.84
CA VAL A 441 -6.09 -4.67 20.40
C VAL A 441 -5.77 -3.75 19.22
N THR A 442 -4.71 -2.96 19.34
CA THR A 442 -4.15 -2.20 18.21
C THR A 442 -2.91 -2.91 17.70
N VAL A 443 -2.94 -3.39 16.46
CA VAL A 443 -1.82 -4.07 15.80
C VAL A 443 -1.03 -3.03 15.02
N ALA A 444 0.21 -2.78 15.43
CA ALA A 444 1.10 -1.82 14.79
C ALA A 444 2.22 -2.54 14.03
N SER A 445 2.39 -2.23 12.75
CA SER A 445 3.38 -2.86 11.87
C SER A 445 3.89 -1.92 10.78
N ASN A 446 5.12 -2.12 10.31
CA ASN A 446 5.64 -1.44 9.12
C ASN A 446 5.04 -2.00 7.82
N LEU A 447 4.37 -3.15 7.90
CA LEU A 447 3.60 -3.78 6.82
C LEU A 447 2.10 -3.63 7.09
N LEU A 448 1.54 -2.46 6.78
CA LEU A 448 0.14 -2.10 7.09
C LEU A 448 -0.88 -3.17 6.65
N HIS A 449 -0.75 -3.72 5.44
CA HIS A 449 -1.65 -4.76 4.92
C HIS A 449 -1.75 -5.98 5.85
N GLN A 450 -0.63 -6.41 6.46
CA GLN A 450 -0.66 -7.56 7.38
C GLN A 450 -1.43 -7.22 8.67
N ALA A 451 -1.32 -5.99 9.16
CA ALA A 451 -2.07 -5.53 10.31
C ALA A 451 -3.57 -5.39 9.98
N GLU A 452 -3.91 -4.88 8.80
CA GLU A 452 -5.30 -4.78 8.30
C GLU A 452 -5.94 -6.16 8.14
N ASP A 453 -5.22 -7.14 7.57
CA ASP A 453 -5.67 -8.52 7.45
C ASP A 453 -5.98 -9.16 8.81
N MET A 454 -5.20 -8.82 9.84
CA MET A 454 -5.46 -9.29 11.20
C MET A 454 -6.66 -8.57 11.80
N ALA A 455 -6.74 -7.25 11.67
CA ALA A 455 -7.85 -6.46 12.19
C ALA A 455 -9.19 -6.82 11.56
N ALA A 456 -9.21 -7.25 10.30
CA ALA A 456 -10.41 -7.74 9.63
C ALA A 456 -10.92 -9.09 10.16
N LYS A 457 -10.04 -9.90 10.76
CA LYS A 457 -10.36 -11.25 11.26
C LYS A 457 -10.91 -11.26 12.68
N TYR A 458 -10.46 -10.34 13.53
CA TYR A 458 -10.79 -10.36 14.96
C TYR A 458 -11.62 -9.14 15.36
N PRO A 459 -12.59 -9.31 16.26
CA PRO A 459 -13.36 -8.17 16.78
C PRO A 459 -12.45 -7.24 17.58
N ASN A 460 -12.89 -5.99 17.78
CA ASN A 460 -12.20 -5.00 18.61
C ASN A 460 -10.70 -4.82 18.28
N THR A 461 -10.34 -5.00 17.00
CA THR A 461 -8.96 -4.91 16.55
C THR A 461 -8.78 -3.74 15.58
N ILE A 462 -7.74 -2.95 15.78
CA ILE A 462 -7.40 -1.77 14.96
C ILE A 462 -6.02 -2.00 14.33
N ALA A 463 -5.84 -1.62 13.07
CA ALA A 463 -4.56 -1.69 12.37
C ALA A 463 -3.91 -0.29 12.29
N VAL A 464 -2.61 -0.20 12.60
CA VAL A 464 -1.83 1.04 12.52
C VAL A 464 -0.51 0.80 11.81
N MET A 465 -0.09 1.74 10.96
CA MET A 465 1.23 1.70 10.33
C MET A 465 2.27 2.32 11.25
N LEU A 466 3.30 1.56 11.60
CA LEU A 466 4.38 2.03 12.46
C LEU A 466 5.73 1.42 12.05
N ASP A 467 6.69 2.28 11.70
CA ASP A 467 8.10 1.94 11.63
C ASP A 467 8.82 2.46 12.87
N ILE A 468 9.07 1.57 13.83
CA ILE A 468 9.71 1.89 15.11
C ILE A 468 11.12 2.47 14.97
N THR A 469 11.81 2.24 13.84
CA THR A 469 13.17 2.74 13.62
C THR A 469 13.18 4.20 13.17
N ARG A 470 12.05 4.71 12.67
CA ARG A 470 11.94 6.05 12.06
C ARG A 470 10.94 6.96 12.76
N GLN A 471 9.99 6.41 13.50
CA GLN A 471 8.80 7.10 14.01
C GLN A 471 8.66 7.02 15.53
N GLU A 472 9.72 7.38 16.26
CA GLU A 472 9.75 7.33 17.72
C GLU A 472 8.60 8.12 18.39
N GLY A 473 8.27 9.32 17.89
CA GLY A 473 7.17 10.12 18.43
C GLY A 473 5.79 9.48 18.23
N HIS A 474 5.57 8.76 17.12
CA HIS A 474 4.33 8.05 16.88
C HIS A 474 4.22 6.82 17.82
N LEU A 475 5.32 6.09 18.01
CA LEU A 475 5.40 5.01 18.98
C LEU A 475 5.07 5.50 20.40
N GLU A 476 5.63 6.64 20.82
CA GLU A 476 5.33 7.24 22.13
C GLU A 476 3.84 7.57 22.29
N SER A 477 3.22 8.18 21.27
CA SER A 477 1.78 8.49 21.27
C SER A 477 0.93 7.22 21.40
N LEU A 478 1.26 6.18 20.62
CA LEU A 478 0.53 4.92 20.70
C LEU A 478 0.70 4.29 22.07
N ILE A 479 1.91 4.18 22.62
CA ILE A 479 2.13 3.60 23.94
C ILE A 479 1.27 4.31 24.99
N LYS A 480 1.27 5.64 24.98
CA LYS A 480 0.50 6.46 25.93
C LYS A 480 -1.02 6.19 25.89
N ASP A 481 -1.56 5.90 24.72
CA ASP A 481 -2.99 5.64 24.54
C ASP A 481 -3.41 4.21 24.97
N HIS A 482 -2.47 3.33 25.36
CA HIS A 482 -2.73 1.93 25.72
C HIS A 482 -2.34 1.60 27.18
N ASP A 483 -2.95 0.55 27.73
CA ASP A 483 -2.70 0.10 29.10
C ASP A 483 -1.50 -0.85 29.20
N ILE A 484 -1.18 -1.56 28.11
CA ILE A 484 -0.08 -2.52 28.02
C ILE A 484 0.40 -2.67 26.58
N VAL A 485 1.69 -2.93 26.41
CA VAL A 485 2.35 -3.17 25.12
C VAL A 485 2.82 -4.62 25.04
N ILE A 486 2.55 -5.31 23.93
CA ILE A 486 3.12 -6.62 23.63
C ILE A 486 4.11 -6.45 22.47
N SER A 487 5.38 -6.77 22.69
CA SER A 487 6.41 -6.72 21.66
C SER A 487 6.70 -8.10 21.09
N MET A 488 6.22 -8.33 19.86
CA MET A 488 6.51 -9.50 19.01
C MET A 488 7.50 -9.15 17.88
N LEU A 489 8.29 -8.09 18.09
CA LEU A 489 9.34 -7.64 17.18
C LEU A 489 10.65 -8.44 17.37
N PRO A 490 11.62 -8.34 16.44
CA PRO A 490 12.97 -8.82 16.68
C PRO A 490 13.56 -8.27 17.99
N TYR A 491 14.22 -9.13 18.76
CA TYR A 491 14.63 -8.82 20.15
C TYR A 491 15.58 -7.61 20.28
N ALA A 492 16.27 -7.24 19.20
CA ALA A 492 17.13 -6.07 19.16
C ALA A 492 16.36 -4.75 19.42
N PHE A 493 15.05 -4.73 19.15
CA PHE A 493 14.21 -3.54 19.34
C PHE A 493 13.58 -3.44 20.73
N HIS A 494 13.60 -4.50 21.53
CA HIS A 494 12.95 -4.51 22.86
C HIS A 494 13.49 -3.43 23.80
N PRO A 495 14.82 -3.16 23.88
CA PRO A 495 15.32 -2.08 24.74
C PRO A 495 14.75 -0.70 24.36
N GLN A 496 14.54 -0.44 23.06
CA GLN A 496 13.95 0.82 22.60
C GLN A 496 12.48 0.93 23.03
N VAL A 497 11.70 -0.14 22.85
CA VAL A 497 10.28 -0.18 23.26
C VAL A 497 10.14 -0.07 24.78
N ALA A 498 10.96 -0.81 25.53
CA ALA A 498 10.94 -0.81 27.00
C ALA A 498 11.24 0.59 27.57
N LYS A 499 12.22 1.31 27.01
CA LYS A 499 12.50 2.70 27.42
C LYS A 499 11.29 3.62 27.24
N GLN A 500 10.54 3.48 26.14
CA GLN A 500 9.33 4.29 25.93
C GLN A 500 8.18 3.87 26.86
N CYS A 501 8.03 2.57 27.13
CA CYS A 501 7.07 2.06 28.11
C CYS A 501 7.36 2.60 29.53
N ILE A 502 8.62 2.59 29.96
CA ILE A 502 9.07 3.17 31.24
C ILE A 502 8.74 4.66 31.30
N LYS A 503 9.06 5.41 30.24
CA LYS A 503 8.79 6.85 30.15
C LYS A 503 7.29 7.17 30.28
N MET A 504 6.43 6.36 29.65
CA MET A 504 4.97 6.53 29.66
C MET A 504 4.27 5.83 30.83
N LYS A 505 5.01 5.08 31.66
CA LYS A 505 4.49 4.24 32.75
C LYS A 505 3.46 3.20 32.29
N VAL A 506 3.75 2.55 31.15
CA VAL A 506 2.90 1.51 30.56
C VAL A 506 3.59 0.15 30.70
N ASN A 507 2.83 -0.89 31.04
CA ASN A 507 3.38 -2.24 31.18
C ASN A 507 3.80 -2.83 29.83
N MET A 508 4.69 -3.82 29.84
CA MET A 508 5.17 -4.48 28.61
C MET A 508 5.23 -6.00 28.77
N VAL A 509 4.97 -6.74 27.68
CA VAL A 509 5.14 -8.19 27.58
C VAL A 509 5.94 -8.54 26.33
N THR A 510 6.86 -9.50 26.43
CA THR A 510 7.57 -10.05 25.28
C THR A 510 7.94 -11.53 25.46
N ALA A 511 7.90 -12.27 24.36
CA ALA A 511 8.27 -13.68 24.30
C ALA A 511 9.78 -13.91 24.05
N SER A 512 10.63 -12.90 24.29
CA SER A 512 12.07 -12.97 24.01
C SER A 512 12.92 -13.02 25.28
N TYR A 513 14.12 -13.55 25.13
CA TYR A 513 15.18 -13.56 26.16
C TYR A 513 15.41 -12.20 26.80
N LEU A 514 15.68 -12.23 28.11
CA LEU A 514 16.08 -11.08 28.90
C LEU A 514 17.54 -10.72 28.60
N SER A 515 17.74 -9.88 27.58
CA SER A 515 19.07 -9.44 27.14
C SER A 515 19.78 -8.57 28.18
N PRO A 516 21.12 -8.46 28.15
CA PRO A 516 21.87 -7.55 29.03
C PRO A 516 21.35 -6.11 28.99
N ALA A 517 21.07 -5.59 27.78
CA ALA A 517 20.51 -4.26 27.58
C ALA A 517 19.10 -4.08 28.18
N MET A 518 18.31 -5.16 28.27
CA MET A 518 17.03 -5.13 28.99
C MET A 518 17.26 -5.17 30.51
N LYS A 519 18.18 -6.00 31.01
CA LYS A 519 18.50 -6.10 32.45
C LYS A 519 18.94 -4.76 33.04
N GLU A 520 19.67 -3.94 32.28
CA GLU A 520 20.06 -2.57 32.67
C GLU A 520 18.86 -1.67 33.00
N LEU A 521 17.66 -1.99 32.48
CA LEU A 521 16.44 -1.22 32.70
C LEU A 521 15.68 -1.63 33.98
N GLN A 522 16.15 -2.63 34.75
CA GLN A 522 15.49 -3.15 35.96
C GLN A 522 15.05 -2.04 36.90
N LYS A 523 16.01 -1.27 37.39
CA LYS A 523 15.75 -0.21 38.36
C LYS A 523 14.83 0.87 37.80
N SER A 524 14.99 1.21 36.51
CA SER A 524 14.14 2.21 35.87
C SER A 524 12.68 1.75 35.75
N ALA A 525 12.45 0.46 35.49
CA ALA A 525 11.11 -0.12 35.44
C ALA A 525 10.45 -0.22 36.83
N GLU A 526 11.23 -0.55 37.86
CA GLU A 526 10.80 -0.52 39.27
C GLU A 526 10.41 0.89 39.70
N ASP A 527 11.28 1.88 39.45
CA ASP A 527 11.06 3.30 39.78
C ASP A 527 9.83 3.87 39.05
N ALA A 528 9.57 3.42 37.82
CA ALA A 528 8.38 3.79 37.06
C ALA A 528 7.09 3.07 37.54
N GLY A 529 7.21 2.04 38.38
CA GLY A 529 6.09 1.27 38.91
C GLY A 529 5.42 0.36 37.87
N ILE A 530 6.13 -0.02 36.82
CA ILE A 530 5.60 -0.88 35.75
C ILE A 530 6.12 -2.31 35.86
N THR A 531 5.41 -3.22 35.20
CA THR A 531 5.78 -4.63 35.02
C THR A 531 6.20 -4.84 33.57
N ILE A 532 7.39 -5.39 33.36
CA ILE A 532 7.86 -5.83 32.05
C ILE A 532 8.05 -7.36 32.12
N VAL A 533 7.15 -8.12 31.49
CA VAL A 533 7.25 -9.58 31.43
C VAL A 533 8.09 -9.98 30.23
N ASN A 534 9.18 -10.68 30.48
CA ASN A 534 10.09 -11.24 29.49
C ASN A 534 9.96 -12.77 29.46
N GLU A 535 10.56 -13.38 28.44
CA GLU A 535 10.72 -14.84 28.40
C GLU A 535 9.40 -15.61 28.51
N ILE A 536 8.29 -15.06 27.99
CA ILE A 536 6.96 -15.69 28.06
C ILE A 536 6.48 -16.20 26.70
N GLY A 537 7.26 -17.12 26.11
CA GLY A 537 6.92 -17.81 24.86
C GLY A 537 7.02 -19.33 25.00
N LEU A 538 7.66 -19.96 24.01
CA LEU A 538 7.95 -21.40 24.02
C LEU A 538 9.29 -21.71 24.69
N ASP A 539 10.37 -21.18 24.10
CA ASP A 539 11.77 -21.36 24.50
C ASP A 539 12.50 -20.04 24.15
N PRO A 540 12.49 -19.05 25.05
CA PRO A 540 12.19 -19.16 26.48
C PRO A 540 10.71 -18.90 26.82
N GLY A 541 10.18 -19.64 27.80
CA GLY A 541 8.84 -19.56 28.37
C GLY A 541 8.34 -20.88 28.92
N ILE A 542 7.64 -21.67 28.12
CA ILE A 542 7.10 -22.96 28.55
C ILE A 542 8.21 -23.89 29.10
N ASP A 543 9.40 -23.86 28.51
CA ASP A 543 10.58 -24.58 29.03
C ASP A 543 10.90 -24.20 30.49
N HIS A 544 10.95 -22.90 30.81
CA HIS A 544 11.17 -22.39 32.17
C HIS A 544 10.08 -22.82 33.13
N MET A 545 8.83 -22.69 32.70
CA MET A 545 7.67 -22.98 33.54
C MET A 545 7.60 -24.46 33.91
N LEU A 546 7.79 -25.35 32.94
CA LEU A 546 7.83 -26.80 33.17
C LEU A 546 9.04 -27.24 34.01
N ALA A 547 10.20 -26.62 33.78
CA ALA A 547 11.39 -26.87 34.57
C ALA A 547 11.17 -26.50 36.05
N MET A 548 10.70 -25.29 36.31
CA MET A 548 10.50 -24.77 37.66
C MET A 548 9.38 -25.50 38.41
N GLU A 549 8.30 -25.89 37.75
CA GLU A 549 7.25 -26.71 38.38
C GLU A 549 7.81 -28.04 38.91
N CYS A 550 8.67 -28.70 38.13
CA CYS A 550 9.31 -29.95 38.53
C CYS A 550 10.35 -29.74 39.64
N ILE A 551 11.21 -28.73 39.50
CA ILE A 551 12.28 -28.42 40.45
C ILE A 551 11.70 -27.99 41.81
N ASP A 552 10.70 -27.12 41.83
CA ASP A 552 10.05 -26.67 43.06
C ASP A 552 9.35 -27.83 43.77
N GLN A 553 8.72 -28.73 43.02
CA GLN A 553 8.10 -29.93 43.58
C GLN A 553 9.16 -30.87 44.18
N ALA A 554 10.27 -31.11 43.47
CA ALA A 554 11.38 -31.92 43.97
C ALA A 554 11.96 -31.37 45.28
N LYS A 555 12.18 -30.05 45.34
CA LYS A 555 12.64 -29.36 46.56
C LYS A 555 11.63 -29.45 47.70
N ALA A 556 10.33 -29.33 47.42
CA ALA A 556 9.27 -29.48 48.40
C ALA A 556 9.21 -30.91 48.99
N ASP A 557 9.55 -31.91 48.17
CA ASP A 557 9.65 -33.32 48.56
C ASP A 557 11.01 -33.66 49.25
N GLY A 558 11.85 -32.65 49.50
CA GLY A 558 13.15 -32.81 50.17
C GLY A 558 14.25 -33.42 49.28
N CYS A 559 14.02 -33.49 47.96
CA CYS A 559 14.97 -34.05 47.00
C CYS A 559 15.97 -33.01 46.48
N THR A 560 17.10 -33.47 45.96
CA THR A 560 18.14 -32.62 45.33
C THR A 560 18.13 -32.83 43.82
N VAL A 561 18.23 -31.75 43.05
CA VAL A 561 18.35 -31.84 41.58
C VAL A 561 19.82 -32.07 41.21
N GLU A 562 20.12 -33.21 40.58
CA GLU A 562 21.46 -33.60 40.13
C GLU A 562 21.70 -33.29 38.65
N SER A 563 20.66 -33.30 37.82
CA SER A 563 20.82 -33.01 36.39
C SER A 563 19.60 -32.32 35.80
N TYR A 564 19.84 -31.46 34.81
CA TYR A 564 18.81 -30.84 34.00
C TYR A 564 19.25 -30.83 32.53
N SER A 565 18.42 -31.42 31.67
CA SER A 565 18.55 -31.26 30.22
C SER A 565 17.23 -30.80 29.61
N SER A 566 17.29 -29.88 28.65
CA SER A 566 16.08 -29.34 28.01
C SER A 566 16.33 -29.11 26.52
N PHE A 567 15.60 -29.84 25.70
CA PHE A 567 15.71 -29.81 24.25
C PHE A 567 14.38 -29.43 23.62
N CYS A 568 14.40 -28.42 22.75
CA CYS A 568 13.20 -27.89 22.11
C CYS A 568 13.42 -27.68 20.60
N GLY A 569 12.40 -27.95 19.79
CA GLY A 569 12.43 -27.70 18.36
C GLY A 569 11.05 -27.41 17.78
N GLY A 570 10.93 -26.28 17.08
CA GLY A 570 9.88 -26.04 16.10
C GLY A 570 10.31 -26.60 14.75
N LEU A 571 9.57 -27.58 14.24
CA LEU A 571 9.87 -28.40 13.08
C LEU A 571 8.65 -28.45 12.14
N PRO A 572 8.79 -28.81 10.86
CA PRO A 572 7.64 -29.31 10.12
C PRO A 572 7.09 -30.58 10.78
N ALA A 573 5.80 -30.87 10.61
CA ALA A 573 5.31 -32.23 10.91
C ALA A 573 6.08 -33.26 10.04
N PRO A 574 6.27 -34.51 10.49
CA PRO A 574 7.08 -35.50 9.78
C PRO A 574 6.71 -35.69 8.30
N GLU A 575 5.41 -35.67 7.99
CA GLU A 575 4.89 -35.76 6.63
C GLU A 575 5.21 -34.54 5.75
N CYS A 576 5.59 -33.41 6.36
CA CYS A 576 5.96 -32.17 5.69
C CYS A 576 7.49 -31.91 5.70
N SER A 577 8.30 -32.86 6.17
CA SER A 577 9.76 -32.69 6.30
C SER A 577 10.56 -33.11 5.08
N ASP A 578 9.94 -33.48 3.96
CA ASP A 578 10.66 -33.94 2.76
C ASP A 578 11.28 -32.77 1.97
N ASN A 579 12.44 -32.31 2.44
CA ASN A 579 13.27 -31.33 1.75
C ASN A 579 14.75 -31.48 2.18
N PRO A 580 15.71 -30.84 1.48
CA PRO A 580 17.14 -31.00 1.76
C PRO A 580 17.57 -30.69 3.20
N LEU A 581 16.89 -29.78 3.89
CA LEU A 581 17.17 -29.43 5.28
C LEU A 581 16.32 -30.22 6.29
N ARG A 582 15.31 -30.96 5.82
CA ARG A 582 14.23 -31.51 6.65
C ARG A 582 13.60 -30.45 7.55
N TYR A 583 13.52 -29.22 7.05
CA TYR A 583 13.10 -28.05 7.82
C TYR A 583 12.24 -27.11 6.98
N LYS A 584 11.32 -26.40 7.62
CA LYS A 584 10.51 -25.34 7.01
C LYS A 584 10.42 -24.17 7.97
N PHE A 585 10.35 -22.97 7.42
CA PHE A 585 10.39 -21.73 8.19
C PHE A 585 8.98 -21.18 8.39
N SER A 586 8.56 -21.07 9.65
CA SER A 586 7.33 -20.36 10.06
C SER A 586 7.62 -18.96 10.63
N TRP A 587 8.89 -18.53 10.59
CA TRP A 587 9.37 -17.18 10.89
C TRP A 587 10.66 -16.91 10.09
N SER A 588 11.21 -15.69 10.19
CA SER A 588 12.43 -15.32 9.45
C SER A 588 13.59 -16.32 9.69
N PRO A 589 14.18 -16.91 8.63
CA PRO A 589 15.27 -17.88 8.77
C PRO A 589 16.54 -17.33 9.42
N TYR A 590 16.74 -16.01 9.38
CA TYR A 590 18.01 -15.37 9.77
C TYR A 590 18.51 -15.81 11.15
N GLY A 591 17.64 -15.79 12.17
CA GLY A 591 18.02 -16.19 13.53
C GLY A 591 18.32 -17.68 13.66
N VAL A 592 17.62 -18.53 12.90
CA VAL A 592 17.85 -19.99 12.88
C VAL A 592 19.21 -20.30 12.29
N LEU A 593 19.56 -19.63 11.19
CA LEU A 593 20.84 -19.78 10.50
C LEU A 593 22.00 -19.20 11.33
N LEU A 594 21.81 -18.05 11.98
CA LEU A 594 22.82 -17.48 12.87
C LEU A 594 23.13 -18.38 14.07
N ASN A 595 22.13 -19.11 14.58
CA ASN A 595 22.32 -20.02 15.70
C ASN A 595 23.29 -21.17 15.36
N THR A 596 23.42 -21.56 14.10
CA THR A 596 24.33 -22.68 13.72
C THR A 596 25.81 -22.33 13.83
N ILE A 597 26.15 -21.04 13.91
CA ILE A 597 27.53 -20.56 14.12
C ILE A 597 27.74 -19.93 15.50
N SER A 598 26.72 -19.93 16.35
CA SER A 598 26.80 -19.39 17.70
C SER A 598 27.60 -20.31 18.62
N PRO A 599 28.32 -19.76 19.63
CA PRO A 599 29.00 -20.58 20.62
C PRO A 599 28.00 -21.26 21.56
N ALA A 600 28.43 -22.34 22.21
CA ALA A 600 27.67 -22.96 23.28
C ALA A 600 28.53 -23.27 24.51
N ILE A 601 27.98 -23.07 25.71
CA ILE A 601 28.63 -23.40 26.98
C ILE A 601 27.61 -24.16 27.83
N TYR A 602 27.97 -25.32 28.36
CA TYR A 602 27.08 -26.14 29.18
C TYR A 602 27.86 -26.97 30.19
N LEU A 603 27.16 -27.48 31.20
CA LEU A 603 27.74 -28.36 32.22
C LEU A 603 27.34 -29.80 31.90
N LYS A 604 28.31 -30.72 31.87
CA LYS A 604 28.06 -32.16 31.71
C LYS A 604 29.04 -32.90 32.61
N ASP A 605 28.55 -33.75 33.48
CA ASP A 605 29.35 -34.57 34.41
C ASP A 605 30.40 -33.75 35.22
N ASN A 606 29.96 -32.63 35.80
CA ASN A 606 30.78 -31.64 36.52
C ASN A 606 31.84 -30.91 35.68
N GLN A 607 31.83 -31.06 34.37
CA GLN A 607 32.75 -30.37 33.47
C GLN A 607 32.02 -29.31 32.65
N VAL A 608 32.59 -28.10 32.64
CA VAL A 608 32.11 -27.03 31.77
C VAL A 608 32.66 -27.27 30.38
N ILE A 609 31.78 -27.58 29.44
CA ILE A 609 32.10 -27.79 28.03
C ILE A 609 31.82 -26.49 27.28
N SER A 610 32.83 -25.99 26.56
CA SER A 610 32.75 -24.77 25.75
C SER A 610 32.99 -25.10 24.28
N VAL A 611 31.98 -24.86 23.45
CA VAL A 611 32.00 -25.00 22.00
C VAL A 611 32.21 -23.62 21.36
N PRO A 612 33.28 -23.42 20.58
CA PRO A 612 33.58 -22.12 19.98
C PRO A 612 32.58 -21.72 18.90
N PRO A 613 32.48 -20.42 18.56
CA PRO A 613 31.67 -19.95 17.44
C PRO A 613 32.25 -20.41 16.10
N GLY A 614 31.50 -20.20 15.01
CA GLY A 614 31.97 -20.46 13.64
C GLY A 614 31.58 -21.83 13.06
N GLY A 615 30.66 -22.56 13.72
CA GLY A 615 30.07 -23.79 13.18
C GLY A 615 30.47 -25.08 13.89
N ALA A 616 31.44 -25.04 14.82
CA ALA A 616 31.84 -26.19 15.63
C ALA A 616 30.67 -26.82 16.42
N LEU A 617 29.59 -26.05 16.60
CA LEU A 617 28.34 -26.52 17.18
C LEU A 617 27.72 -27.70 16.43
N LEU A 618 27.88 -27.75 15.10
CA LEU A 618 27.31 -28.79 14.27
C LEU A 618 28.08 -30.12 14.42
N ASP A 619 29.36 -30.07 14.79
CA ASP A 619 30.22 -31.23 14.98
C ASP A 619 29.91 -32.00 16.28
N VAL A 620 29.29 -31.32 17.25
CA VAL A 620 28.87 -31.91 18.55
C VAL A 620 27.39 -32.30 18.57
N THR A 621 26.77 -32.43 17.39
CA THR A 621 25.37 -32.86 17.27
C THR A 621 25.23 -34.34 17.68
N GLU A 622 24.28 -34.65 18.57
CA GLU A 622 23.98 -36.01 19.03
C GLU A 622 22.60 -36.48 18.53
N PRO A 623 22.42 -37.77 18.21
CA PRO A 623 21.09 -38.32 17.93
C PRO A 623 20.21 -38.32 19.18
N MET A 624 18.90 -38.16 18.99
CA MET A 624 17.93 -38.05 20.08
C MET A 624 16.83 -39.11 19.94
N ASP A 625 16.99 -40.22 20.66
CA ASP A 625 16.15 -41.43 20.48
C ASP A 625 15.02 -41.58 21.52
N PHE A 626 14.75 -40.53 22.33
CA PHE A 626 13.74 -40.56 23.40
C PHE A 626 12.28 -40.68 22.88
N MET A 627 12.04 -40.50 21.58
CA MET A 627 10.77 -40.77 20.92
C MET A 627 11.02 -41.57 19.62
N PRO A 628 10.94 -42.91 19.65
CA PRO A 628 11.30 -43.78 18.52
C PRO A 628 10.58 -43.51 17.19
N GLY A 629 9.41 -42.85 17.22
CA GLY A 629 8.67 -42.43 16.03
C GLY A 629 9.27 -41.22 15.30
N PHE A 630 10.22 -40.51 15.90
CA PHE A 630 10.89 -39.36 15.32
C PHE A 630 12.39 -39.63 15.15
N ASN A 631 12.95 -39.22 14.02
CA ASN A 631 14.38 -39.31 13.74
C ASN A 631 15.06 -37.98 14.06
N LEU A 632 15.32 -37.72 15.34
CA LEU A 632 15.78 -36.43 15.85
C LEU A 632 17.30 -36.40 16.05
N GLU A 633 17.85 -35.20 15.96
CA GLU A 633 19.20 -34.84 16.39
C GLU A 633 19.15 -33.55 17.19
N ALA A 634 20.13 -33.32 18.05
CA ALA A 634 20.23 -32.07 18.79
C ALA A 634 21.66 -31.59 18.98
N PHE A 635 21.78 -30.28 19.12
CA PHE A 635 23.01 -29.61 19.49
C PHE A 635 22.73 -28.57 20.59
N PRO A 636 23.70 -28.28 21.47
CA PRO A 636 23.51 -27.35 22.57
C PRO A 636 23.25 -25.93 22.08
N ASN A 637 22.65 -25.07 22.91
CA ASN A 637 22.33 -23.69 22.55
C ASN A 637 22.92 -22.72 23.56
N ARG A 638 23.64 -21.72 23.08
CA ARG A 638 24.09 -20.57 23.88
C ARG A 638 24.73 -21.04 25.20
N ASP A 639 24.53 -20.31 26.28
CA ASP A 639 25.12 -20.61 27.57
C ASP A 639 24.08 -21.15 28.54
N SER A 640 24.15 -22.45 28.81
CA SER A 640 23.28 -23.17 29.75
C SER A 640 23.70 -22.97 31.20
N THR A 641 24.97 -22.65 31.48
CA THR A 641 25.49 -22.53 32.86
C THR A 641 24.81 -21.42 33.65
N LYS A 642 24.31 -20.40 32.94
CA LYS A 642 23.57 -19.27 33.50
C LYS A 642 22.24 -19.63 34.16
N TYR A 643 21.70 -20.84 33.95
CA TYR A 643 20.43 -21.25 34.54
C TYR A 643 20.57 -21.90 35.92
N ALA A 644 21.79 -22.18 36.39
CA ALA A 644 22.02 -22.80 37.70
C ALA A 644 21.43 -21.96 38.84
N GLU A 645 21.79 -20.68 38.91
CA GLU A 645 21.30 -19.74 39.94
C GLU A 645 19.79 -19.42 39.79
N PRO A 646 19.26 -19.02 38.61
CA PRO A 646 17.84 -18.72 38.46
C PRO A 646 16.89 -19.88 38.78
N TYR A 647 17.33 -21.12 38.56
CA TYR A 647 16.56 -22.32 38.92
C TYR A 647 16.87 -22.83 40.35
N GLY A 648 17.93 -22.31 40.98
CA GLY A 648 18.45 -22.78 42.26
C GLY A 648 18.88 -24.25 42.22
N ILE A 649 19.65 -24.63 41.21
CA ILE A 649 20.18 -25.99 40.99
C ILE A 649 21.70 -25.97 40.83
N GLU A 650 22.39 -25.14 41.59
CA GLU A 650 23.85 -25.00 41.58
C GLU A 650 24.59 -26.29 41.95
N SER A 651 23.90 -27.22 42.61
CA SER A 651 24.39 -28.57 42.92
C SER A 651 24.34 -29.54 41.73
N ALA A 652 23.65 -29.19 40.64
CA ALA A 652 23.50 -30.08 39.50
C ALA A 652 24.85 -30.32 38.80
N CYS A 653 25.18 -31.58 38.54
CA CYS A 653 26.39 -31.97 37.83
C CYS A 653 26.24 -31.87 36.30
N THR A 654 25.01 -31.79 35.79
CA THR A 654 24.71 -31.63 34.36
C THR A 654 23.63 -30.57 34.16
N LEU A 655 23.90 -29.59 33.30
CA LEU A 655 23.01 -28.49 32.94
C LEU A 655 23.19 -28.15 31.46
N ILE A 656 22.28 -28.63 30.63
CA ILE A 656 22.34 -28.45 29.17
C ILE A 656 20.98 -28.06 28.59
N ARG A 657 21.00 -27.06 27.71
CA ARG A 657 19.88 -26.72 26.83
C ARG A 657 20.30 -26.85 25.39
N GLY A 658 19.40 -27.32 24.53
CA GLY A 658 19.71 -27.51 23.12
C GLY A 658 18.51 -27.39 22.18
N THR A 659 18.84 -27.34 20.89
CA THR A 659 17.87 -27.31 19.80
C THR A 659 17.64 -28.72 19.26
N LEU A 660 16.37 -29.10 19.04
CA LEU A 660 16.02 -30.30 18.28
C LEU A 660 15.86 -29.98 16.79
N ARG A 661 16.37 -30.88 15.95
CA ARG A 661 16.17 -30.91 14.50
C ARG A 661 15.88 -32.35 14.04
N PHE A 662 15.36 -32.49 12.83
CA PHE A 662 15.37 -33.80 12.19
C PHE A 662 16.79 -34.13 11.75
N ARG A 663 17.17 -35.40 11.92
CA ARG A 663 18.52 -35.89 11.63
C ARG A 663 18.97 -35.47 10.23
N GLY A 664 20.20 -35.01 10.07
CA GLY A 664 20.80 -34.54 8.82
C GLY A 664 20.68 -33.04 8.55
N PHE A 665 19.96 -32.28 9.39
CA PHE A 665 19.95 -30.83 9.33
C PHE A 665 21.35 -30.26 9.60
N SER A 666 22.02 -30.71 10.67
CA SER A 666 23.36 -30.24 11.05
C SER A 666 24.40 -30.53 9.96
N SER A 667 24.33 -31.71 9.35
CA SER A 667 25.20 -32.07 8.22
C SER A 667 24.97 -31.16 7.01
N ALA A 668 23.71 -30.87 6.67
CA ALA A 668 23.38 -29.96 5.59
C ALA A 668 23.84 -28.52 5.88
N MET A 669 23.65 -28.03 7.11
CA MET A 669 24.06 -26.70 7.53
C MET A 669 25.58 -26.54 7.62
N SER A 670 26.31 -27.61 7.96
CA SER A 670 27.78 -27.60 7.92
C SER A 670 28.30 -27.24 6.54
N GLY A 671 27.64 -27.72 5.47
CA GLY A 671 27.96 -27.30 4.09
C GLY A 671 27.82 -25.80 3.89
N PHE A 672 26.73 -25.19 4.39
CA PHE A 672 26.52 -23.74 4.29
C PHE A 672 27.59 -22.94 5.02
N VAL A 673 28.02 -23.40 6.19
CA VAL A 673 29.07 -22.76 6.98
C VAL A 673 30.41 -22.84 6.23
N LYS A 674 30.81 -24.02 5.76
CA LYS A 674 32.07 -24.22 5.02
C LYS A 674 32.14 -23.43 3.72
N LEU A 675 31.00 -23.23 3.07
CA LEU A 675 30.88 -22.42 1.84
C LEU A 675 30.84 -20.91 2.11
N GLY A 676 30.90 -20.46 3.37
CA GLY A 676 30.87 -19.05 3.73
C GLY A 676 29.50 -18.39 3.54
N LEU A 677 28.42 -19.18 3.45
CA LEU A 677 27.05 -18.67 3.26
C LEU A 677 26.45 -18.13 4.55
N ILE A 678 26.93 -18.60 5.70
CA ILE A 678 26.54 -18.09 7.01
C ILE A 678 27.48 -16.95 7.42
N ASN A 679 27.41 -15.85 6.68
CA ASN A 679 28.29 -14.70 6.84
C ASN A 679 27.49 -13.41 7.09
N THR A 680 27.77 -12.77 8.23
CA THR A 680 27.13 -11.54 8.70
C THR A 680 27.83 -10.26 8.24
N GLU A 681 28.97 -10.36 7.58
CA GLU A 681 29.69 -9.19 7.07
C GLU A 681 28.91 -8.49 5.95
N PRO A 682 28.95 -7.15 5.88
CA PRO A 682 28.35 -6.40 4.79
C PRO A 682 28.87 -6.84 3.42
N CYS A 683 27.96 -7.07 2.47
CA CYS A 683 28.27 -7.47 1.12
C CYS A 683 27.79 -6.41 0.11
N PRO A 684 28.67 -5.49 -0.34
CA PRO A 684 28.29 -4.43 -1.29
C PRO A 684 27.70 -4.95 -2.60
N LEU A 685 28.07 -6.18 -3.01
CA LEU A 685 27.57 -6.85 -4.22
C LEU A 685 26.07 -7.14 -4.16
N LEU A 686 25.49 -7.25 -2.96
CA LEU A 686 24.08 -7.60 -2.74
C LEU A 686 23.24 -6.40 -2.29
N GLY A 687 23.86 -5.22 -2.11
CA GLY A 687 23.19 -4.02 -1.64
C GLY A 687 22.02 -3.60 -2.54
N HIS A 688 21.08 -2.84 -1.97
CA HIS A 688 19.86 -2.41 -2.68
C HIS A 688 20.11 -1.52 -3.91
N THR A 689 21.31 -0.94 -4.03
CA THR A 689 21.73 -0.12 -5.17
C THR A 689 22.64 -0.87 -6.15
N ALA A 690 23.00 -2.12 -5.86
CA ALA A 690 23.84 -2.94 -6.72
C ALA A 690 23.02 -3.54 -7.88
N SER A 691 23.69 -3.84 -8.99
CA SER A 691 23.06 -4.59 -10.10
C SER A 691 22.65 -5.98 -9.61
N PRO A 692 21.53 -6.55 -10.08
CA PRO A 692 21.16 -7.92 -9.78
C PRO A 692 22.27 -8.91 -10.17
N VAL A 693 22.58 -9.84 -9.28
CA VAL A 693 23.58 -10.91 -9.49
C VAL A 693 22.91 -12.26 -9.33
N SER A 694 23.32 -13.26 -10.10
CA SER A 694 22.85 -14.64 -9.91
C SER A 694 23.65 -15.37 -8.83
N TRP A 695 23.10 -16.45 -8.28
CA TRP A 695 23.84 -17.25 -7.30
C TRP A 695 25.16 -17.76 -7.86
N VAL A 696 25.18 -18.24 -9.10
CA VAL A 696 26.42 -18.65 -9.81
C VAL A 696 27.45 -17.52 -9.85
N TRP A 697 27.00 -16.28 -10.09
CA TRP A 697 27.90 -15.12 -10.10
C TRP A 697 28.43 -14.75 -8.71
N VAL A 698 27.61 -14.88 -7.66
CA VAL A 698 28.07 -14.70 -6.27
C VAL A 698 29.16 -15.71 -5.95
N TYR A 699 28.97 -16.98 -6.28
CA TYR A 699 30.00 -18.01 -6.11
C TYR A 699 31.23 -17.75 -6.99
N GLY A 700 31.07 -17.30 -8.25
CA GLY A 700 32.17 -16.97 -9.15
C GLY A 700 33.02 -15.79 -8.65
N SER A 701 32.39 -14.75 -8.12
CA SER A 701 33.07 -13.61 -7.47
C SER A 701 33.73 -14.03 -6.16
N PHE A 702 33.10 -14.93 -5.41
CA PHE A 702 33.67 -15.55 -4.22
C PHE A 702 34.84 -16.46 -4.54
N PHE A 703 34.86 -17.15 -5.69
CA PHE A 703 35.95 -18.04 -6.09
C PHE A 703 37.29 -17.29 -6.23
N ILE A 704 37.24 -16.02 -6.68
CA ILE A 704 38.41 -15.13 -6.77
C ILE A 704 38.90 -14.68 -5.38
N ILE A 705 37.99 -14.54 -4.40
CA ILE A 705 38.31 -14.14 -3.01
C ILE A 705 38.75 -15.35 -2.16
N LEU A 706 38.10 -16.50 -2.33
CA LEU A 706 38.39 -17.78 -1.66
C LEU A 706 39.65 -18.46 -2.20
N MET A 707 40.17 -18.12 -3.39
CA MET A 707 41.53 -18.52 -3.76
C MET A 707 42.61 -17.77 -2.96
N LYS A 708 42.29 -16.60 -2.38
CA LYS A 708 43.22 -15.83 -1.52
C LYS A 708 43.15 -16.23 -0.05
N CYS A 709 41.99 -16.66 0.43
CA CYS A 709 41.78 -17.21 1.77
C CYS A 709 41.64 -18.72 1.64
N SER A 710 42.62 -19.51 2.06
CA SER A 710 42.72 -20.98 1.88
C SER A 710 41.54 -21.81 2.44
N CYS A 711 40.31 -21.62 1.94
CA CYS A 711 39.06 -22.07 2.56
C CYS A 711 38.17 -22.92 1.66
N LEU A 712 38.53 -23.13 0.38
CA LEU A 712 37.75 -24.00 -0.51
C LEU A 712 38.09 -25.47 -0.23
N ASN A 713 37.15 -26.17 0.39
CA ASN A 713 37.16 -27.62 0.48
C ASN A 713 36.45 -28.18 -0.76
N GLU A 714 37.13 -29.02 -1.55
CA GLU A 714 36.63 -29.57 -2.83
C GLU A 714 35.58 -30.68 -2.64
N ASN A 715 35.01 -30.83 -1.44
CA ASN A 715 34.12 -31.93 -1.13
C ASN A 715 32.72 -31.70 -1.73
N LEU A 716 32.38 -32.46 -2.77
CA LEU A 716 31.11 -32.38 -3.50
C LEU A 716 29.88 -32.48 -2.57
N THR A 717 30.02 -33.17 -1.43
CA THR A 717 28.95 -33.34 -0.45
C THR A 717 28.50 -32.03 0.21
N ASP A 718 29.41 -31.08 0.44
CA ASP A 718 29.10 -29.78 1.04
C ASP A 718 28.22 -28.91 0.11
N TRP A 719 28.26 -29.17 -1.20
CA TRP A 719 27.50 -28.46 -2.22
C TRP A 719 26.10 -29.03 -2.50
N MET A 720 25.83 -30.28 -2.11
CA MET A 720 24.59 -30.98 -2.48
C MET A 720 23.32 -30.23 -2.05
N THR A 721 23.29 -29.73 -0.82
CA THR A 721 22.12 -29.02 -0.27
C THR A 721 21.90 -27.66 -0.95
N PRO A 722 22.92 -26.77 -1.07
CA PRO A 722 22.81 -25.55 -1.88
C PRO A 722 22.36 -25.79 -3.33
N ILE A 723 22.89 -26.83 -4.00
CA ILE A 723 22.48 -27.19 -5.38
C ILE A 723 20.99 -27.52 -5.43
N ARG A 724 20.50 -28.38 -4.53
CA ARG A 724 19.07 -28.77 -4.47
C ARG A 724 18.15 -27.61 -4.13
N LEU A 725 18.68 -26.55 -3.53
CA LEU A 725 17.94 -25.32 -3.19
C LEU A 725 18.07 -24.23 -4.29
N GLY A 726 18.68 -24.54 -5.42
CA GLY A 726 18.80 -23.63 -6.56
C GLY A 726 19.90 -22.59 -6.42
N MET A 727 20.78 -22.72 -5.42
CA MET A 727 21.86 -21.76 -5.18
C MET A 727 23.05 -21.98 -6.13
N LEU A 728 22.97 -22.88 -7.12
CA LEU A 728 23.96 -22.96 -8.20
C LEU A 728 23.29 -22.77 -9.57
N SER A 729 22.27 -21.92 -9.60
CA SER A 729 21.51 -21.58 -10.80
C SER A 729 21.66 -20.09 -11.16
N GLU A 730 21.15 -19.72 -12.34
CA GLU A 730 21.02 -18.32 -12.76
C GLU A 730 19.89 -17.57 -12.04
N GLU A 731 19.26 -18.17 -11.02
CA GLU A 731 18.30 -17.47 -10.17
C GLU A 731 18.96 -16.23 -9.52
N PRO A 732 18.29 -15.07 -9.55
CA PRO A 732 18.82 -13.85 -8.96
C PRO A 732 18.89 -13.96 -7.43
N VAL A 733 19.99 -13.49 -6.85
CA VAL A 733 20.16 -13.42 -5.40
C VAL A 733 19.32 -12.26 -4.85
N PRO A 734 18.52 -12.46 -3.80
CA PRO A 734 17.76 -11.39 -3.18
C PRO A 734 18.68 -10.28 -2.66
N HIS A 735 18.35 -9.00 -2.96
CA HIS A 735 19.08 -7.87 -2.38
C HIS A 735 19.04 -7.91 -0.85
N ALA A 736 20.20 -7.79 -0.22
CA ALA A 736 20.37 -7.78 1.21
C ALA A 736 21.71 -7.13 1.61
N GLU A 737 21.80 -6.67 2.85
CA GLU A 737 23.04 -6.05 3.36
C GLU A 737 24.16 -7.08 3.57
N THR A 738 23.84 -8.34 3.83
CA THR A 738 24.78 -9.42 4.12
C THR A 738 24.41 -10.69 3.36
N ILE A 739 25.36 -11.61 3.21
CA ILE A 739 25.13 -12.91 2.55
C ILE A 739 24.13 -13.74 3.34
N LEU A 740 24.28 -13.79 4.67
CA LEU A 740 23.33 -14.48 5.54
C LEU A 740 21.90 -13.97 5.35
N ALA A 741 21.72 -12.64 5.19
CA ALA A 741 20.40 -12.07 4.96
C ALA A 741 19.85 -12.44 3.56
N ALA A 742 20.69 -12.52 2.53
CA ALA A 742 20.28 -12.99 1.20
C ALA A 742 19.91 -14.48 1.21
N VAL A 743 20.72 -15.33 1.87
CA VAL A 743 20.44 -16.75 2.07
C VAL A 743 19.13 -16.94 2.84
N ALA A 744 18.92 -16.18 3.91
CA ALA A 744 17.67 -16.23 4.68
C ALA A 744 16.45 -15.93 3.80
N LYS A 745 16.49 -14.86 2.98
CA LYS A 745 15.41 -14.53 2.05
C LYS A 745 15.18 -15.62 0.99
N HIS A 746 16.25 -16.21 0.47
CA HIS A 746 16.16 -17.30 -0.51
C HIS A 746 15.53 -18.56 0.09
N LEU A 747 15.97 -18.95 1.28
CA LEU A 747 15.41 -20.10 1.99
C LEU A 747 13.98 -19.88 2.45
N GLU A 748 13.61 -18.66 2.87
CA GLU A 748 12.23 -18.30 3.20
C GLU A 748 11.30 -18.52 2.01
N ALA A 749 11.73 -18.13 0.82
CA ALA A 749 10.97 -18.34 -0.41
C ALA A 749 10.84 -19.83 -0.78
N LYS A 750 11.90 -20.63 -0.62
CA LYS A 750 11.93 -22.04 -1.04
C LYS A 750 11.33 -23.01 -0.01
N LEU A 751 11.41 -22.69 1.28
CA LEU A 751 11.10 -23.60 2.39
C LEU A 751 10.06 -23.02 3.36
N SER A 752 9.14 -22.20 2.86
CA SER A 752 7.92 -21.82 3.58
C SER A 752 6.90 -22.97 3.60
N PHE A 753 5.97 -22.93 4.56
CA PHE A 753 4.86 -23.88 4.61
C PHE A 753 3.85 -23.60 3.49
N ALA A 754 3.51 -24.62 2.73
CA ALA A 754 2.45 -24.57 1.74
C ALA A 754 1.07 -24.68 2.39
N LYS A 755 0.02 -24.33 1.63
CA LYS A 755 -1.37 -24.44 2.11
C LYS A 755 -1.70 -25.89 2.48
N GLY A 756 -2.22 -26.09 3.69
CA GLY A 756 -2.60 -27.40 4.21
C GLY A 756 -1.46 -28.17 4.90
N GLU A 757 -0.23 -27.67 4.83
CA GLU A 757 0.88 -28.20 5.63
C GLU A 757 0.81 -27.69 7.06
N ARG A 758 1.43 -28.44 7.99
CA ARG A 758 1.46 -28.10 9.41
C ARG A 758 2.85 -28.22 9.98
N ASP A 759 3.16 -27.35 10.94
CA ASP A 759 4.32 -27.43 11.79
C ASP A 759 4.06 -28.32 13.02
N MET A 760 5.11 -28.52 13.79
CA MET A 760 5.13 -29.28 15.02
C MET A 760 6.13 -28.64 15.98
N VAL A 761 5.80 -28.63 17.27
CA VAL A 761 6.72 -28.32 18.36
C VAL A 761 6.96 -29.58 19.15
N ILE A 762 8.23 -29.91 19.38
CA ILE A 762 8.65 -30.95 20.33
C ILE A 762 9.53 -30.28 21.38
N MET A 763 9.21 -30.52 22.65
CA MET A 763 10.05 -30.15 23.79
C MET A 763 10.18 -31.34 24.73
N ARG A 764 11.37 -31.50 25.29
CA ARG A 764 11.71 -32.52 26.27
C ARG A 764 12.58 -31.91 27.37
N ASN A 765 12.10 -31.93 28.61
CA ASN A 765 12.88 -31.65 29.80
C ASN A 765 13.12 -32.95 30.57
N ASP A 766 14.38 -33.24 30.87
CA ASP A 766 14.77 -34.31 31.77
C ASP A 766 15.39 -33.71 33.03
N VAL A 767 14.82 -34.05 34.19
CA VAL A 767 15.28 -33.57 35.51
C VAL A 767 15.66 -34.78 36.35
N GLY A 768 16.96 -34.94 36.62
CA GLY A 768 17.49 -35.95 37.54
C GLY A 768 17.37 -35.48 38.98
N ILE A 769 16.65 -36.25 39.79
CA ILE A 769 16.25 -35.93 41.15
C ILE A 769 16.76 -37.04 42.08
N ARG A 770 17.62 -36.68 43.03
CA ARG A 770 18.09 -37.56 44.09
C ARG A 770 17.15 -37.48 45.28
N HIS A 771 16.48 -38.59 45.58
CA HIS A 771 15.62 -38.71 46.75
C HIS A 771 16.45 -38.79 48.03
N PRO A 772 15.89 -38.40 49.20
CA PRO A 772 16.54 -38.61 50.50
C PRO A 772 16.89 -40.06 50.80
N THR A 773 16.18 -41.01 50.16
CA THR A 773 16.43 -42.45 50.24
C THR A 773 17.68 -42.90 49.48
N GLY A 774 18.23 -42.05 48.61
CA GLY A 774 19.38 -42.33 47.76
C GLY A 774 19.02 -42.71 46.32
N GLU A 775 17.77 -43.03 46.01
CA GLU A 775 17.33 -43.37 44.64
C GLU A 775 17.46 -42.16 43.68
N LEU A 776 17.91 -42.41 42.44
CA LEU A 776 17.92 -41.40 41.37
C LEU A 776 16.71 -41.57 40.48
N GLU A 777 15.79 -40.62 40.54
CA GLU A 777 14.65 -40.53 39.62
C GLU A 777 14.96 -39.54 38.50
N THR A 778 14.85 -39.95 37.24
CA THR A 778 14.78 -39.00 36.12
C THR A 778 13.34 -38.75 35.74
N LYS A 779 12.88 -37.51 35.94
CA LYS A 779 11.58 -37.04 35.45
C LYS A 779 11.68 -36.56 34.02
N HIS A 780 10.76 -37.02 33.21
CA HIS A 780 10.74 -36.94 31.76
C HIS A 780 9.50 -36.18 31.31
N ILE A 781 9.63 -34.88 31.03
CA ILE A 781 8.51 -33.99 30.72
C ILE A 781 8.53 -33.66 29.23
N SER A 782 7.49 -34.06 28.50
CA SER A 782 7.39 -33.90 27.06
C SER A 782 6.18 -33.07 26.66
N LEU A 783 6.38 -32.15 25.73
CA LEU A 783 5.33 -31.40 25.06
C LEU A 783 5.45 -31.63 23.55
N VAL A 784 4.39 -32.14 22.94
CA VAL A 784 4.28 -32.33 21.47
C VAL A 784 3.02 -31.66 21.00
N VAL A 785 3.16 -30.68 20.11
CA VAL A 785 2.04 -29.87 19.60
C VAL A 785 2.10 -29.85 18.09
N TYR A 786 0.99 -30.14 17.42
CA TYR A 786 0.86 -29.99 15.97
C TYR A 786 0.11 -28.71 15.62
N GLY A 787 0.51 -28.08 14.52
CA GLY A 787 -0.22 -27.00 13.89
C GLY A 787 -1.57 -27.50 13.38
N ASP A 788 -2.56 -26.61 13.39
CA ASP A 788 -3.83 -26.86 12.74
C ASP A 788 -3.73 -26.35 11.28
N PRO A 789 -3.89 -27.21 10.26
CA PRO A 789 -3.86 -26.79 8.85
C PRO A 789 -4.87 -25.67 8.49
N ASN A 790 -5.97 -25.56 9.24
CA ASN A 790 -7.00 -24.53 9.07
C ASN A 790 -6.99 -23.47 10.18
N GLY A 791 -6.03 -23.55 11.10
CA GLY A 791 -5.94 -22.68 12.27
C GLY A 791 -4.51 -22.16 12.45
N TYR A 792 -4.07 -22.11 13.70
CA TYR A 792 -2.72 -21.65 14.03
C TYR A 792 -1.68 -22.77 13.97
N SER A 793 -0.47 -22.38 13.60
CA SER A 793 0.73 -23.20 13.70
C SER A 793 1.02 -23.56 15.17
N ALA A 794 1.68 -24.69 15.42
CA ALA A 794 2.14 -25.09 16.75
C ALA A 794 3.03 -24.00 17.37
N MET A 795 3.98 -23.48 16.59
CA MET A 795 4.85 -22.37 17.03
C MET A 795 4.05 -21.11 17.38
N ALA A 796 3.07 -20.74 16.56
CA ALA A 796 2.23 -19.59 16.85
C ALA A 796 1.45 -19.77 18.16
N LYS A 797 0.87 -20.96 18.42
CA LYS A 797 0.15 -21.27 19.66
C LYS A 797 1.08 -21.22 20.88
N THR A 798 2.22 -21.90 20.82
CA THR A 798 3.12 -22.04 21.96
C THR A 798 3.92 -20.79 22.28
N VAL A 799 4.00 -19.82 21.36
CA VAL A 799 4.59 -18.50 21.63
C VAL A 799 3.52 -17.46 21.96
N GLY A 800 2.42 -17.44 21.22
CA GLY A 800 1.37 -16.44 21.33
C GLY A 800 0.51 -16.58 22.58
N TYR A 801 0.06 -17.80 22.92
CA TYR A 801 -0.81 -17.99 24.08
C TYR A 801 -0.14 -17.67 25.42
N PRO A 802 1.12 -18.08 25.71
CA PRO A 802 1.78 -17.67 26.95
C PRO A 802 1.87 -16.14 27.10
N ALA A 803 2.23 -15.43 26.03
CA ALA A 803 2.29 -13.98 26.02
C ALA A 803 0.91 -13.33 26.22
N ALA A 804 -0.14 -13.86 25.59
CA ALA A 804 -1.51 -13.38 25.75
C ALA A 804 -2.05 -13.60 27.17
N ILE A 805 -1.77 -14.78 27.74
CA ILE A 805 -2.14 -15.13 29.11
C ILE A 805 -1.44 -14.21 30.11
N ALA A 806 -0.12 -14.00 29.98
CA ALA A 806 0.62 -13.09 30.85
C ALA A 806 0.13 -11.64 30.71
N THR A 807 -0.18 -11.19 29.49
CA THR A 807 -0.79 -9.88 29.25
C THR A 807 -2.10 -9.75 30.02
N ARG A 808 -2.98 -10.76 29.93
CA ARG A 808 -4.24 -10.79 30.67
C ARG A 808 -4.02 -10.74 32.18
N MET A 809 -3.06 -11.50 32.71
CA MET A 809 -2.73 -11.50 34.13
C MET A 809 -2.27 -10.13 34.62
N VAL A 810 -1.46 -9.41 33.83
CA VAL A 810 -1.04 -8.04 34.16
C VAL A 810 -2.23 -7.08 34.11
N LEU A 811 -3.08 -7.16 33.09
CA LEU A 811 -4.28 -6.31 32.95
C LEU A 811 -5.29 -6.51 34.07
N ASN A 812 -5.43 -7.75 34.56
CA ASN A 812 -6.33 -8.12 35.65
C ASN A 812 -5.74 -7.86 37.05
N GLY A 813 -4.47 -7.48 37.14
CA GLY A 813 -3.77 -7.30 38.42
C GLY A 813 -3.43 -8.61 39.14
N GLU A 814 -3.43 -9.74 38.42
CA GLU A 814 -2.99 -11.05 38.94
C GLU A 814 -1.46 -11.13 39.05
N LEU A 815 -0.75 -10.40 38.17
CA LEU A 815 0.70 -10.25 38.20
C LEU A 815 1.06 -8.82 38.61
N THR A 816 1.48 -8.66 39.87
CA THR A 816 1.72 -7.34 40.49
C THR A 816 3.20 -6.96 40.65
N THR A 817 4.12 -7.91 40.46
CA THR A 817 5.57 -7.71 40.58
C THR A 817 6.03 -6.59 39.64
N LYS A 818 6.83 -5.65 40.15
CA LYS A 818 7.38 -4.52 39.39
C LYS A 818 8.81 -4.79 38.94
N GLY A 819 9.25 -4.07 37.91
CA GLY A 819 10.53 -4.33 37.25
C GLY A 819 10.42 -5.32 36.10
N LEU A 820 11.55 -5.92 35.71
CA LEU A 820 11.56 -6.99 34.71
C LEU A 820 11.30 -8.33 35.39
N VAL A 821 10.41 -9.11 34.79
CA VAL A 821 9.85 -10.34 35.35
C VAL A 821 10.02 -11.46 34.34
N VAL A 822 10.47 -12.62 34.81
CA VAL A 822 10.56 -13.87 34.03
C VAL A 822 9.66 -14.94 34.66
N PRO A 823 9.15 -15.92 33.91
CA PRO A 823 8.14 -16.87 34.40
C PRO A 823 8.75 -18.03 35.20
N MET A 824 9.62 -17.72 36.17
CA MET A 824 10.30 -18.72 37.01
C MET A 824 9.72 -18.80 38.43
N THR A 825 8.78 -17.93 38.79
CA THR A 825 8.12 -17.96 40.11
C THR A 825 6.77 -18.66 40.04
N LYS A 826 6.41 -19.41 41.09
CA LYS A 826 5.17 -20.20 41.16
C LYS A 826 3.89 -19.39 40.95
N SER A 827 3.89 -18.14 41.41
CA SER A 827 2.79 -17.19 41.19
C SER A 827 2.56 -16.86 39.72
N ILE A 828 3.55 -17.08 38.85
CA ILE A 828 3.46 -16.82 37.41
C ILE A 828 3.29 -18.14 36.65
N TYR A 829 4.20 -19.10 36.82
CA TYR A 829 4.18 -20.30 35.98
C TYR A 829 2.94 -21.16 36.21
N SER A 830 2.44 -21.27 37.44
CA SER A 830 1.35 -22.21 37.75
C SER A 830 0.02 -21.76 37.12
N PRO A 831 -0.40 -20.47 37.22
CA PRO A 831 -1.57 -19.98 36.49
C PRO A 831 -1.41 -20.05 34.96
N VAL A 832 -0.20 -19.76 34.44
CA VAL A 832 0.05 -19.79 33.00
C VAL A 832 -0.04 -21.22 32.46
N LEU A 833 0.65 -22.19 33.06
CA LEU A 833 0.59 -23.60 32.66
C LEU A 833 -0.84 -24.15 32.72
N LYS A 834 -1.60 -23.82 33.76
CA LYS A 834 -3.00 -24.23 33.87
C LYS A 834 -3.85 -23.70 32.70
N ARG A 835 -3.72 -22.42 32.35
CA ARG A 835 -4.46 -21.81 31.22
C ARG A 835 -3.98 -22.35 29.87
N LEU A 836 -2.69 -22.66 29.72
CA LEU A 836 -2.18 -23.33 28.52
C LEU A 836 -2.79 -24.73 28.35
N GLN A 837 -2.99 -25.46 29.44
CA GLN A 837 -3.67 -26.75 29.42
C GLN A 837 -5.13 -26.62 28.93
N GLU A 838 -5.83 -25.55 29.33
CA GLU A 838 -7.18 -25.22 28.85
C GLU A 838 -7.21 -24.91 27.35
N GLU A 839 -6.13 -24.35 26.79
CA GLU A 839 -5.94 -24.16 25.34
C GLU A 839 -5.51 -25.44 24.59
N GLY A 840 -5.44 -26.58 25.28
CA GLY A 840 -5.07 -27.88 24.71
C GLY A 840 -3.57 -28.13 24.61
N LEU A 841 -2.72 -27.30 25.24
CA LEU A 841 -1.27 -27.50 25.32
C LEU A 841 -0.94 -28.37 26.54
N GLN A 842 -1.01 -29.69 26.35
CA GLN A 842 -0.76 -30.66 27.43
C GLN A 842 0.68 -31.19 27.40
N CYS A 843 1.30 -31.26 28.56
CA CYS A 843 2.57 -31.97 28.76
C CYS A 843 2.33 -33.38 29.31
N ILE A 844 3.20 -34.31 28.95
CA ILE A 844 3.23 -35.68 29.45
C ILE A 844 4.46 -35.84 30.33
N THR A 845 4.25 -36.24 31.58
CA THR A 845 5.34 -36.53 32.52
C THR A 845 5.46 -38.04 32.73
N LYS A 846 6.68 -38.56 32.66
CA LYS A 846 7.04 -39.94 33.02
C LYS A 846 8.22 -39.91 33.99
N SER A 847 8.46 -41.01 34.69
CA SER A 847 9.63 -41.14 35.57
C SER A 847 10.34 -42.46 35.32
N THR A 848 11.66 -42.46 35.41
CA THR A 848 12.50 -43.65 35.43
C THR A 848 13.39 -43.60 36.66
N ILE A 849 13.45 -44.69 37.42
CA ILE A 849 14.29 -44.79 38.63
C ILE A 849 15.49 -45.67 38.31
N SER A 850 16.68 -45.21 38.68
CA SER A 850 17.90 -45.99 38.69
C SER A 850 18.42 -46.08 40.13
N GLU A 851 18.77 -47.30 40.55
CA GLU A 851 19.42 -47.56 41.84
C GLU A 851 20.85 -46.99 41.90
#